data_AF-A0A2M9YBE5-F1
#
_entry.id   AF-A0A2M9YBE5-F1
#
_cell.length_a   1.000
_cell.length_b   1.000
_cell.length_c   1.000
_cell.angle_alpha   90.00
_cell.angle_beta   90.00
_cell.angle_gamma   90.00
#
_symmetry.space_group_name_H-M   'P 1'
#
loop_
_entity.id
_entity.type
_entity.pdbx_description
1 polymer ?
#
loop_
_entity_poly.entity_id
_entity_poly.type
_entity_poly.pdbx_seq_one_letter_code
_entity_poly.pdbx_strand_id
1 'polypeptide(L)'
;MIFGSKISNRYPNLKFLFRNFTVLFILSFSFSLSAKQTIDWIKEGEGALASRNYPAAYDSFREAVNLNPLSVRSRLGLADAALKLHKEKEALQSLDKVLELEPKNKKAVREKAITLAKLGRYEEAFLILKPFLEEDRYDSDLFPIYIEVQLASGKTQKASFEFHSAYSRIPKNKEVKTLEAKVEAFDGNFTKAASLRNQLEAEVSDDPGIFLESGKFLLIWAEKSQGSKRDSKIAEAAEKFERSVSLHPNEEEALKLLAKTRIYFGRYQEAEEYLNRLLGLFPNSTEYLYLRSYARLKKDPASKEARTDLEKLISLDDLDPIARNRSELYALENLPEGNSLRRTLGEYRLQRYRANKNAFLYDLAWYHLIRAKELLPNRPEILVLTLEEYKRRGLFPSYFNLLLLLRDKFPDNKKYGYSVENNLEGFKTSLSYREGLVKIGEFGIQEDYGRTPPEVLVFDPDGEDFLAKHTDLPALAGKVLRHFLNSDPRIRNIDLDNIRKSESLESEPYSGAIHKTERNYSSIKNSRGENIRFVVSGKISLQDGNLRIEWTLRDHKEEKILGKFKIYAKGRDALAEATLRARDKILALIPASGKVHRVKEDSLIVNAGVIDGLKKGTTVYFFNSATLLGEGTVTEADLYTAKVVPKNQDAVLRNIAVGNKAYWKKTESPAAN
;
A
#
# COMPACT_ATOMS: atom_id res chain seq x y z
N MET A 1 -1.99 74.50 -49.13
CA MET A 1 -1.14 74.77 -50.32
C MET A 1 -0.50 73.45 -50.71
N ILE A 2 -1.09 72.65 -51.60
CA ILE A 2 -0.92 72.70 -53.06
C ILE A 2 0.54 72.99 -53.44
N PHE A 3 1.33 71.94 -53.65
CA PHE A 3 2.14 71.66 -54.85
C PHE A 3 3.05 70.46 -54.55
N GLY A 4 3.01 69.44 -55.39
CA GLY A 4 3.93 68.29 -55.24
C GLY A 4 3.46 66.97 -55.85
N SER A 5 2.30 66.93 -56.50
CA SER A 5 1.91 65.84 -57.40
C SER A 5 2.75 65.87 -58.69
N LYS A 6 4.00 65.41 -58.65
CA LYS A 6 4.78 65.07 -59.86
C LYS A 6 6.06 64.26 -59.61
N ILE A 7 6.03 63.27 -58.72
CA ILE A 7 7.06 62.19 -58.70
C ILE A 7 6.43 60.78 -58.62
N SER A 8 5.11 60.64 -58.50
CA SER A 8 4.50 59.34 -58.19
C SER A 8 4.37 58.34 -59.35
N ASN A 9 4.79 58.68 -60.57
CA ASN A 9 4.62 57.82 -61.75
C ASN A 9 5.93 57.25 -62.34
N ARG A 10 7.05 57.24 -61.59
CA ARG A 10 8.29 56.61 -62.08
C ARG A 10 8.70 55.28 -61.44
N TYR A 11 8.09 54.82 -60.35
CA TYR A 11 8.45 53.51 -59.76
C TYR A 11 7.26 52.86 -58.99
N PRO A 12 6.45 51.98 -59.61
CA PRO A 12 5.45 51.19 -58.87
C PRO A 12 6.08 50.26 -57.82
N ASN A 13 7.37 49.95 -57.96
CA ASN A 13 8.14 49.17 -56.99
C ASN A 13 8.41 49.91 -55.67
N LEU A 14 8.35 51.25 -55.63
CA LEU A 14 8.70 52.01 -54.41
C LEU A 14 7.59 51.95 -53.33
N LYS A 15 6.31 51.93 -53.71
CA LYS A 15 5.19 51.75 -52.77
C LYS A 15 5.14 50.31 -52.22
N PHE A 16 5.50 49.32 -53.04
CA PHE A 16 5.61 47.92 -52.63
C PHE A 16 6.81 47.71 -51.69
N LEU A 17 7.94 48.33 -51.99
CA LEU A 17 9.12 48.37 -51.12
C LEU A 17 8.84 49.07 -49.80
N PHE A 18 8.15 50.22 -49.77
CA PHE A 18 7.78 50.91 -48.53
C PHE A 18 6.77 50.14 -47.68
N ARG A 19 5.79 49.46 -48.31
CA ARG A 19 4.83 48.60 -47.60
C ARG A 19 5.47 47.32 -47.06
N ASN A 20 6.41 46.73 -47.79
CA ASN A 20 7.21 45.62 -47.29
C ASN A 20 8.21 46.07 -46.22
N PHE A 21 8.75 47.29 -46.30
CA PHE A 21 9.59 47.87 -45.26
C PHE A 21 8.79 48.17 -43.99
N THR A 22 7.58 48.72 -44.07
CA THR A 22 6.75 48.94 -42.88
C THR A 22 6.24 47.64 -42.30
N VAL A 23 5.91 46.63 -43.11
CA VAL A 23 5.59 45.28 -42.62
C VAL A 23 6.80 44.60 -42.00
N LEU A 24 8.00 44.68 -42.61
CA LEU A 24 9.24 44.21 -42.00
C LEU A 24 9.61 45.00 -40.74
N PHE A 25 9.36 46.30 -40.71
CA PHE A 25 9.65 47.16 -39.57
C PHE A 25 8.68 46.85 -38.42
N ILE A 26 7.38 46.69 -38.69
CA ILE A 26 6.38 46.26 -37.71
C ILE A 26 6.66 44.82 -37.25
N LEU A 27 7.00 43.89 -38.16
CA LEU A 27 7.41 42.53 -37.79
C LEU A 27 8.70 42.53 -36.95
N SER A 28 9.69 43.36 -37.29
CA SER A 28 10.93 43.49 -36.54
C SER A 28 10.72 44.17 -35.18
N PHE A 29 9.81 45.14 -35.11
CA PHE A 29 9.50 45.87 -33.89
C PHE A 29 8.65 45.01 -32.93
N SER A 30 7.63 44.32 -33.46
CA SER A 30 6.85 43.33 -32.71
C SER A 30 7.69 42.14 -32.25
N PHE A 31 8.62 41.65 -33.07
CA PHE A 31 9.58 40.61 -32.67
C PHE A 31 10.56 41.12 -31.61
N SER A 32 11.03 42.36 -31.71
CA SER A 32 11.91 42.97 -30.70
C SER A 32 11.23 43.19 -29.35
N LEU A 33 9.93 43.54 -29.35
CA LEU A 33 9.16 43.73 -28.12
C LEU A 33 8.84 42.40 -27.45
N SER A 34 8.45 41.39 -28.23
CA SER A 34 8.22 40.00 -27.76
C SER A 34 9.50 39.36 -27.21
N ALA A 35 10.64 39.58 -27.86
CA ALA A 35 11.94 39.07 -27.39
C ALA A 35 12.36 39.71 -26.06
N LYS A 36 12.17 41.02 -25.89
CA LYS A 36 12.45 41.71 -24.63
C LYS A 36 11.56 41.20 -23.49
N GLN A 37 10.25 41.10 -23.73
CA GLN A 37 9.30 40.58 -22.75
C GLN A 37 9.62 39.13 -22.36
N THR A 38 10.02 38.29 -23.31
CA THR A 38 10.48 36.92 -23.03
C THR A 38 11.66 36.90 -22.07
N ILE A 39 12.67 37.77 -22.29
CA ILE A 39 13.85 37.86 -21.42
C ILE A 39 13.48 38.32 -20.01
N ASP A 40 12.56 39.28 -19.89
CA ASP A 40 12.11 39.78 -18.59
C ASP A 40 11.42 38.67 -17.79
N TRP A 41 10.51 37.91 -18.42
CA TRP A 41 9.91 36.72 -17.81
C TRP A 41 10.91 35.61 -17.44
N ILE A 42 11.94 35.39 -18.26
CA ILE A 42 13.03 34.45 -17.91
C ILE A 42 13.74 34.91 -16.64
N LYS A 43 14.08 36.20 -16.53
CA LYS A 43 14.78 36.75 -15.36
C LYS A 43 13.93 36.66 -14.10
N GLU A 44 12.63 36.97 -14.22
CA GLU A 44 11.68 36.79 -13.12
C GLU A 44 11.59 35.33 -12.70
N GLY A 45 11.49 34.41 -13.67
CA GLY A 45 11.48 32.97 -13.42
C GLY A 45 12.76 32.46 -12.74
N GLU A 46 13.93 32.94 -13.18
CA GLU A 46 15.23 32.62 -12.57
C GLU A 46 15.37 33.19 -11.16
N GLY A 47 14.91 34.43 -10.94
CA GLY A 47 14.87 35.04 -9.62
C GLY A 47 13.93 34.28 -8.67
N ALA A 48 12.78 33.84 -9.18
CA ALA A 48 11.84 33.00 -8.45
C ALA A 48 12.41 31.61 -8.15
N LEU A 49 13.15 30.97 -9.09
CA LEU A 49 13.88 29.72 -8.85
C LEU A 49 14.97 29.88 -7.79
N ALA A 50 15.76 30.95 -7.88
CA ALA A 50 16.79 31.27 -6.90
C ALA A 50 16.18 31.49 -5.50
N SER A 51 14.99 32.09 -5.46
CA SER A 51 14.18 32.24 -4.24
C SER A 51 13.39 30.97 -3.88
N ARG A 52 13.50 29.88 -4.67
CA ARG A 52 12.75 28.62 -4.58
C ARG A 52 11.23 28.78 -4.54
N ASN A 53 10.71 29.90 -5.04
CA ASN A 53 9.29 30.11 -5.29
C ASN A 53 8.92 29.42 -6.61
N TYR A 54 8.83 28.08 -6.54
CA TYR A 54 8.59 27.26 -7.72
C TYR A 54 7.27 27.55 -8.44
N PRO A 55 6.14 27.88 -7.75
CA PRO A 55 4.93 28.32 -8.43
C PRO A 55 5.14 29.58 -9.28
N ALA A 56 5.74 30.63 -8.71
CA ALA A 56 6.00 31.87 -9.44
C ALA A 56 7.01 31.66 -10.58
N ALA A 57 8.04 30.83 -10.33
CA ALA A 57 8.99 30.44 -11.36
C ALA A 57 8.30 29.73 -12.54
N TYR A 58 7.45 28.75 -12.23
CA TYR A 58 6.71 27.99 -13.22
C TYR A 58 5.81 28.91 -14.06
N ASP A 59 5.06 29.82 -13.44
CA ASP A 59 4.21 30.76 -14.17
C ASP A 59 5.04 31.69 -15.06
N SER A 60 6.14 32.25 -14.53
CA SER A 60 7.02 33.15 -15.29
C SER A 60 7.65 32.44 -16.50
N PHE A 61 8.16 31.22 -16.33
CA PHE A 61 8.69 30.45 -17.46
C PHE A 61 7.62 30.01 -18.43
N ARG A 62 6.40 29.70 -17.97
CA ARG A 62 5.28 29.39 -18.85
C ARG A 62 4.96 30.59 -19.74
N GLU A 63 4.88 31.79 -19.19
CA GLU A 63 4.67 33.00 -20.00
C GLU A 63 5.84 33.27 -20.96
N ALA A 64 7.09 33.02 -20.53
CA ALA A 64 8.24 33.11 -21.41
C ALA A 64 8.18 32.10 -22.58
N VAL A 65 7.68 30.87 -22.35
CA VAL A 65 7.48 29.86 -23.40
C VAL A 65 6.30 30.23 -24.31
N ASN A 66 5.24 30.84 -23.79
CA ASN A 66 4.10 31.31 -24.58
C ASN A 66 4.51 32.42 -25.57
N LEU A 67 5.34 33.37 -25.10
CA LEU A 67 5.84 34.47 -25.92
C LEU A 67 6.86 34.00 -26.96
N ASN A 68 7.73 33.05 -26.59
CA ASN A 68 8.69 32.45 -27.51
C ASN A 68 8.78 30.92 -27.32
N PRO A 69 8.00 30.14 -28.10
CA PRO A 69 8.00 28.69 -28.02
C PRO A 69 9.32 28.02 -28.42
N LEU A 70 10.26 28.74 -29.06
CA LEU A 70 11.55 28.21 -29.49
C LEU A 70 12.67 28.52 -28.48
N SER A 71 12.38 29.23 -27.39
CA SER A 71 13.37 29.55 -26.36
C SER A 71 13.74 28.31 -25.52
N VAL A 72 14.92 27.75 -25.80
CA VAL A 72 15.49 26.63 -25.02
C VAL A 72 15.65 26.98 -23.54
N ARG A 73 16.12 28.20 -23.24
CA ARG A 73 16.28 28.67 -21.85
C ARG A 73 14.95 28.71 -21.11
N SER A 74 13.88 29.22 -21.73
CA SER A 74 12.54 29.25 -21.14
C SER A 74 12.01 27.84 -20.88
N ARG A 75 12.20 26.92 -21.83
CA ARG A 75 11.75 25.52 -21.68
C ARG A 75 12.52 24.76 -20.62
N LEU A 76 13.83 24.97 -20.52
CA LEU A 76 14.64 24.40 -19.45
C LEU A 76 14.22 24.94 -18.07
N GLY A 77 13.98 26.25 -17.96
CA GLY A 77 13.45 26.86 -16.74
C GLY A 77 12.07 26.33 -16.36
N LEU A 78 11.18 26.18 -17.37
CA LEU A 78 9.85 25.60 -17.17
C LEU A 78 9.94 24.15 -16.70
N ALA A 79 10.83 23.35 -17.30
CA ALA A 79 11.06 21.98 -16.89
C ALA A 79 11.56 21.89 -15.43
N ASP A 80 12.56 22.68 -15.05
CA ASP A 80 13.08 22.70 -13.68
C ASP A 80 12.00 23.11 -12.67
N ALA A 81 11.28 24.21 -12.93
CA ALA A 81 10.18 24.65 -12.08
C ALA A 81 9.05 23.59 -11.99
N ALA A 82 8.71 22.93 -13.09
CA ALA A 82 7.74 21.85 -13.12
C ALA A 82 8.19 20.64 -12.27
N LEU A 83 9.47 20.26 -12.33
CA LEU A 83 10.01 19.17 -11.49
C LEU A 83 9.93 19.50 -10.01
N LYS A 84 10.21 20.75 -9.62
CA LYS A 84 10.09 21.21 -8.23
C LYS A 84 8.64 21.29 -7.74
N LEU A 85 7.68 21.25 -8.66
CA LEU A 85 6.24 21.21 -8.37
C LEU A 85 5.63 19.82 -8.53
N HIS A 86 6.45 18.76 -8.66
CA HIS A 86 5.98 17.39 -8.88
C HIS A 86 5.10 17.26 -10.13
N LYS A 87 5.44 18.01 -11.18
CA LYS A 87 4.81 17.98 -12.51
C LYS A 87 5.73 17.30 -13.52
N GLU A 88 6.14 16.07 -13.23
CA GLU A 88 7.18 15.36 -14.00
C GLU A 88 6.79 15.15 -15.46
N LYS A 89 5.50 14.92 -15.74
CA LYS A 89 5.02 14.77 -17.14
C LYS A 89 5.23 16.03 -17.96
N GLU A 90 4.91 17.19 -17.41
CA GLU A 90 5.09 18.48 -18.08
C GLU A 90 6.57 18.84 -18.21
N ALA A 91 7.38 18.49 -17.20
CA ALA A 91 8.81 18.63 -17.26
C ALA A 91 9.43 17.78 -18.39
N LEU A 92 9.06 16.50 -18.48
CA LEU A 92 9.51 15.61 -19.55
C LEU A 92 9.11 16.14 -20.93
N GLN A 93 7.87 16.61 -21.11
CA GLN A 93 7.43 17.22 -22.38
C GLN A 93 8.27 18.46 -22.74
N SER A 94 8.58 19.30 -21.76
CA SER A 94 9.40 20.50 -21.97
C SER A 94 10.83 20.12 -22.35
N LEU A 95 11.41 19.11 -21.69
CA LEU A 95 12.74 18.57 -21.99
C LEU A 95 12.80 17.90 -23.37
N ASP A 96 11.76 17.17 -23.76
CA ASP A 96 11.63 16.58 -25.10
C ASP A 96 11.66 17.68 -26.16
N LYS A 97 10.95 18.78 -25.96
CA LYS A 97 11.00 19.94 -26.86
C LYS A 97 12.36 20.61 -26.90
N VAL A 98 13.10 20.67 -25.79
CA VAL A 98 14.48 21.16 -25.82
C VAL A 98 15.37 20.27 -26.68
N LEU A 99 15.22 18.94 -26.56
CA LEU A 99 16.03 17.98 -27.33
C LEU A 99 15.64 17.88 -28.81
N GLU A 100 14.38 18.20 -29.15
CA GLU A 100 13.97 18.38 -30.56
C GLU A 100 14.67 19.60 -31.19
N LEU A 101 14.80 20.70 -30.44
CA LEU A 101 15.43 21.94 -30.91
C LEU A 101 16.97 21.85 -30.88
N GLU A 102 17.52 21.26 -29.83
CA GLU A 102 18.96 21.09 -29.60
C GLU A 102 19.27 19.64 -29.17
N PRO A 103 19.45 18.72 -30.12
CA PRO A 103 19.66 17.29 -29.82
C PRO A 103 20.90 16.99 -28.96
N LYS A 104 21.89 17.90 -28.92
CA LYS A 104 23.12 17.76 -28.13
C LYS A 104 23.11 18.57 -26.82
N ASN A 105 21.94 19.07 -26.38
CA ASN A 105 21.84 19.84 -25.14
C ASN A 105 22.04 18.94 -23.90
N LYS A 106 23.27 18.92 -23.36
CA LYS A 106 23.64 18.07 -22.20
C LYS A 106 22.79 18.36 -20.96
N LYS A 107 22.42 19.62 -20.71
CA LYS A 107 21.57 19.99 -19.56
C LYS A 107 20.20 19.33 -19.66
N ALA A 108 19.57 19.35 -20.85
CA ALA A 108 18.29 18.68 -21.06
C ALA A 108 18.39 17.15 -20.90
N VAL A 109 19.46 16.55 -21.41
CA VAL A 109 19.74 15.10 -21.24
C VAL A 109 19.87 14.74 -19.75
N ARG A 110 20.68 15.51 -19.00
CA ARG A 110 20.87 15.35 -17.56
C ARG A 110 19.54 15.40 -16.81
N GLU A 111 18.78 16.49 -16.97
CA GLU A 111 17.51 16.66 -16.25
C GLU A 111 16.48 15.60 -16.65
N LYS A 112 16.44 15.19 -17.93
CA LYS A 112 15.54 14.13 -18.41
C LYS A 112 15.92 12.76 -17.84
N ALA A 113 17.20 12.41 -17.81
CA ALA A 113 17.68 11.16 -17.23
C ALA A 113 17.37 11.07 -15.73
N ILE A 114 17.62 12.14 -14.97
CA ILE A 114 17.27 12.23 -13.54
C ILE A 114 15.77 12.06 -13.35
N THR A 115 14.96 12.75 -14.15
CA THR A 115 13.49 12.69 -14.06
C THR A 115 12.96 11.29 -14.37
N LEU A 116 13.48 10.65 -15.42
CA LEU A 116 13.13 9.27 -15.76
C LEU A 116 13.52 8.30 -14.65
N ALA A 117 14.70 8.48 -14.03
CA ALA A 117 15.12 7.66 -12.90
C ALA A 117 14.22 7.84 -11.67
N LYS A 118 13.79 9.07 -11.35
CA LYS A 118 12.83 9.34 -10.27
C LYS A 118 11.47 8.67 -10.52
N LEU A 119 11.06 8.53 -11.78
CA LEU A 119 9.84 7.83 -12.19
C LEU A 119 10.03 6.31 -12.32
N GLY A 120 11.16 5.75 -11.93
CA GLY A 120 11.46 4.31 -12.08
C GLY A 120 11.71 3.85 -13.52
N ARG A 121 11.75 4.78 -14.49
CA ARG A 121 11.96 4.51 -15.92
C ARG A 121 13.45 4.43 -16.26
N TYR A 122 14.16 3.55 -15.56
CA TYR A 122 15.63 3.46 -15.61
C TYR A 122 16.17 3.11 -17.00
N GLU A 123 15.52 2.20 -17.71
CA GLU A 123 15.96 1.80 -19.05
C GLU A 123 15.87 2.95 -20.06
N GLU A 124 14.83 3.79 -19.95
CA GLU A 124 14.72 5.00 -20.77
C GLU A 124 15.77 6.05 -20.39
N ALA A 125 16.11 6.16 -19.10
CA ALA A 125 17.21 7.01 -18.65
C ALA A 125 18.57 6.54 -19.20
N PHE A 126 18.81 5.22 -19.27
CA PHE A 126 20.02 4.69 -19.90
C PHE A 126 20.05 4.92 -21.41
N LEU A 127 18.91 4.77 -22.09
CA LEU A 127 18.81 4.99 -23.53
C LEU A 127 19.16 6.42 -23.93
N ILE A 128 18.76 7.42 -23.15
CA ILE A 128 19.09 8.82 -23.46
C ILE A 128 20.54 9.20 -23.13
N LEU A 129 21.14 8.59 -22.11
CA LEU A 129 22.54 8.83 -21.73
C LEU A 129 23.52 8.13 -22.69
N LYS A 130 23.16 6.97 -23.22
CA LYS A 130 24.05 6.08 -23.99
C LYS A 130 24.81 6.78 -25.14
N PRO A 131 24.18 7.53 -26.05
CA PRO A 131 24.90 8.14 -27.18
C PRO A 131 26.00 9.11 -26.72
N PHE A 132 25.76 9.86 -25.65
CA PHE A 132 26.73 10.82 -25.11
C PHE A 132 27.91 10.12 -24.46
N LEU A 133 27.66 9.01 -23.74
CA LEU A 133 28.71 8.22 -23.09
C LEU A 133 29.47 7.29 -24.06
N GLU A 134 28.95 7.09 -25.28
CA GLU A 134 29.71 6.48 -26.38
C GLU A 134 30.65 7.49 -27.05
N GLU A 135 30.26 8.77 -27.16
CA GLU A 135 31.13 9.87 -27.62
C GLU A 135 32.23 10.20 -26.59
N ASP A 136 31.84 10.37 -25.31
CA ASP A 136 32.76 10.57 -24.18
C ASP A 136 32.29 9.78 -22.95
N ARG A 137 32.94 8.64 -22.72
CA ARG A 137 32.61 7.72 -21.62
C ARG A 137 32.70 8.35 -20.24
N TYR A 138 33.55 9.35 -20.05
CA TYR A 138 33.83 9.96 -18.76
C TYR A 138 33.42 11.43 -18.71
N ASP A 139 32.42 11.79 -19.53
CA ASP A 139 31.81 13.12 -19.56
C ASP A 139 31.50 13.59 -18.13
N SER A 140 32.04 14.74 -17.76
CA SER A 140 31.99 15.24 -16.37
C SER A 140 30.57 15.50 -15.86
N ASP A 141 29.63 15.75 -16.76
CA ASP A 141 28.26 16.15 -16.41
C ASP A 141 27.31 14.94 -16.45
N LEU A 142 27.55 13.99 -17.35
CA LEU A 142 26.66 12.86 -17.62
C LEU A 142 27.10 11.54 -16.97
N PHE A 143 28.41 11.32 -16.78
CA PHE A 143 28.90 10.11 -16.12
C PHE A 143 28.40 10.00 -14.67
N PRO A 144 28.40 11.06 -13.84
CA PRO A 144 27.83 10.99 -12.49
C PRO A 144 26.36 10.56 -12.49
N ILE A 145 25.56 11.12 -13.40
CA ILE A 145 24.13 10.82 -13.53
C ILE A 145 23.90 9.37 -13.95
N TYR A 146 24.74 8.85 -14.84
CA TYR A 146 24.70 7.45 -15.22
C TYR A 146 24.94 6.51 -14.03
N ILE A 147 25.93 6.82 -13.19
CA ILE A 147 26.18 6.07 -11.95
C ILE A 147 24.99 6.21 -10.98
N GLU A 148 24.40 7.40 -10.83
CA GLU A 148 23.21 7.59 -10.01
C GLU A 148 22.02 6.76 -10.48
N VAL A 149 21.78 6.69 -11.79
CA VAL A 149 20.70 5.87 -12.38
C VAL A 149 20.99 4.38 -12.12
N GLN A 150 22.26 3.94 -12.20
CA GLN A 150 22.62 2.56 -11.85
C GLN A 150 22.33 2.24 -10.38
N LEU A 151 22.74 3.11 -9.46
CA LEU A 151 22.45 2.96 -8.04
C LEU A 151 20.94 2.90 -7.78
N ALA A 152 20.17 3.81 -8.38
CA ALA A 152 18.71 3.86 -8.26
C ALA A 152 18.03 2.61 -8.85
N SER A 153 18.58 2.05 -9.93
CA SER A 153 18.10 0.79 -10.52
C SER A 153 18.50 -0.47 -9.73
N GLY A 154 19.20 -0.32 -8.60
CA GLY A 154 19.68 -1.42 -7.77
C GLY A 154 20.94 -2.13 -8.30
N LYS A 155 21.56 -1.63 -9.38
CA LYS A 155 22.79 -2.19 -9.98
C LYS A 155 24.04 -1.71 -9.22
N THR A 156 24.07 -1.87 -7.89
CA THR A 156 25.05 -1.21 -7.01
C THR A 156 26.49 -1.67 -7.22
N GLN A 157 26.73 -2.98 -7.38
CA GLN A 157 28.08 -3.50 -7.61
C GLN A 157 28.66 -3.01 -8.94
N LYS A 158 27.82 -2.94 -9.98
CA LYS A 158 28.21 -2.42 -11.29
C LYS A 158 28.55 -0.93 -11.21
N ALA A 159 27.70 -0.16 -10.52
CA ALA A 159 27.92 1.27 -10.29
C ALA A 159 29.25 1.51 -9.55
N SER A 160 29.53 0.73 -8.51
CA SER A 160 30.79 0.80 -7.75
C SER A 160 32.00 0.51 -8.63
N PHE A 161 31.97 -0.59 -9.38
CA PHE A 161 33.07 -0.95 -10.28
C PHE A 161 33.34 0.12 -11.34
N GLU A 162 32.29 0.58 -12.03
CA GLU A 162 32.46 1.56 -13.11
C GLU A 162 32.89 2.92 -12.58
N PHE A 163 32.34 3.39 -11.46
CA PHE A 163 32.76 4.63 -10.79
C PHE A 163 34.25 4.60 -10.45
N HIS A 164 34.73 3.53 -9.80
CA HIS A 164 36.15 3.39 -9.43
C HIS A 164 37.07 3.30 -10.66
N SER A 165 36.64 2.62 -11.72
CA SER A 165 37.41 2.54 -12.97
C SER A 165 37.56 3.91 -13.67
N ALA A 166 36.60 4.80 -13.45
CA ALA A 166 36.56 6.15 -14.02
C ALA A 166 37.18 7.22 -13.12
N TYR A 167 37.37 6.92 -11.83
CA TYR A 167 37.65 7.92 -10.80
C TYR A 167 38.89 8.78 -11.07
N SER A 168 39.92 8.23 -11.70
CA SER A 168 41.14 8.97 -12.06
C SER A 168 40.97 9.91 -13.26
N ARG A 169 39.88 9.75 -14.03
CA ARG A 169 39.60 10.46 -15.28
C ARG A 169 38.52 11.53 -15.14
N ILE A 170 37.72 11.48 -14.06
CA ILE A 170 36.66 12.44 -13.78
C ILE A 170 37.12 13.57 -12.85
N PRO A 171 36.55 14.78 -12.96
CA PRO A 171 36.90 15.89 -12.07
C PRO A 171 36.57 15.59 -10.61
N LYS A 172 37.50 15.81 -9.69
CA LYS A 172 37.31 15.61 -8.24
C LYS A 172 36.63 16.80 -7.57
N ASN A 173 35.54 17.25 -8.17
CA ASN A 173 34.71 18.31 -7.63
C ASN A 173 33.81 17.77 -6.50
N LYS A 174 33.08 18.67 -5.85
CA LYS A 174 32.17 18.34 -4.76
C LYS A 174 31.12 17.31 -5.14
N GLU A 175 30.51 17.43 -6.33
CA GLU A 175 29.48 16.49 -6.82
C GLU A 175 30.03 15.07 -6.92
N VAL A 176 31.22 14.89 -7.48
CA VAL A 176 31.87 13.58 -7.60
C VAL A 176 32.29 13.02 -6.25
N LYS A 177 32.77 13.84 -5.30
CA LYS A 177 33.05 13.39 -3.93
C LYS A 177 31.78 12.94 -3.21
N THR A 178 30.66 13.66 -3.37
CA THR A 178 29.35 13.27 -2.83
C THR A 178 28.88 11.95 -3.45
N LEU A 179 29.06 11.78 -4.76
CA LEU A 179 28.76 10.55 -5.46
C LEU A 179 29.64 9.38 -4.99
N GLU A 180 30.93 9.59 -4.74
CA GLU A 180 31.82 8.57 -4.17
C GLU A 180 31.28 8.09 -2.82
N ALA A 181 30.95 9.01 -1.91
CA ALA A 181 30.39 8.65 -0.61
C ALA A 181 29.08 7.83 -0.75
N LYS A 182 28.23 8.18 -1.73
CA LYS A 182 26.99 7.46 -2.03
C LYS A 182 27.27 6.06 -2.59
N VAL A 183 28.18 5.93 -3.56
CA VAL A 183 28.60 4.65 -4.14
C VAL A 183 29.12 3.71 -3.04
N GLU A 184 30.03 4.19 -2.20
CA GLU A 184 30.59 3.41 -1.09
C GLU A 184 29.52 2.94 -0.11
N ALA A 185 28.51 3.78 0.15
CA ALA A 185 27.40 3.41 1.02
C ALA A 185 26.52 2.30 0.43
N PHE A 186 26.19 2.40 -0.85
CA PHE A 186 25.43 1.37 -1.57
C PHE A 186 26.21 0.06 -1.75
N ASP A 187 27.54 0.14 -1.78
CA ASP A 187 28.44 -1.02 -1.80
C ASP A 187 28.66 -1.65 -0.41
N GLY A 188 28.17 -0.99 0.66
CA GLY A 188 28.25 -1.45 2.05
C GLY A 188 29.51 -1.00 2.80
N ASN A 189 30.38 -0.21 2.18
CA ASN A 189 31.61 0.35 2.76
C ASN A 189 31.31 1.59 3.61
N PHE A 190 30.46 1.43 4.62
CA PHE A 190 29.94 2.54 5.43
C PHE A 190 31.02 3.35 6.17
N THR A 191 32.15 2.74 6.51
CA THR A 191 33.28 3.42 7.16
C THR A 191 33.94 4.42 6.23
N LYS A 192 34.23 4.01 4.98
CA LYS A 192 34.79 4.88 3.94
C LYS A 192 33.78 5.98 3.57
N ALA A 193 32.52 5.61 3.35
CA ALA A 193 31.44 6.56 3.09
C ALA A 193 31.32 7.62 4.20
N ALA A 194 31.37 7.21 5.47
CA ALA A 194 31.32 8.13 6.61
C ALA A 194 32.55 9.07 6.67
N SER A 195 33.75 8.56 6.34
CA SER A 195 34.96 9.38 6.28
C SER A 195 34.86 10.46 5.19
N LEU A 196 34.44 10.08 3.98
CA LEU A 196 34.24 11.01 2.86
C LEU A 196 33.17 12.06 3.17
N ARG A 197 32.06 11.62 3.77
CA ARG A 197 30.99 12.52 4.23
C ARG A 197 31.51 13.54 5.24
N ASN A 198 32.23 13.10 6.27
CA ASN A 198 32.76 14.01 7.29
C ASN A 198 33.77 15.01 6.70
N GLN A 199 34.55 14.61 5.70
CA GLN A 199 35.42 15.54 4.95
C GLN A 199 34.59 16.58 4.18
N LEU A 200 33.54 16.16 3.48
CA LEU A 200 32.65 17.07 2.74
C LEU A 200 31.96 18.09 3.65
N GLU A 201 31.49 17.65 4.82
CA GLU A 201 30.88 18.53 5.82
C GLU A 201 31.88 19.53 6.42
N ALA A 202 33.16 19.14 6.54
CA ALA A 202 34.22 20.03 7.03
C ALA A 202 34.66 21.06 5.96
N GLU A 203 34.63 20.67 4.69
CA GLU A 203 34.94 21.56 3.56
C GLU A 203 33.82 22.59 3.30
N VAL A 204 32.57 22.27 3.67
CA VAL A 204 31.39 23.09 3.36
C VAL A 204 30.44 23.17 4.56
N SER A 205 30.39 24.33 5.22
CA SER A 205 29.61 24.52 6.46
C SER A 205 28.23 25.17 6.27
N ASP A 206 27.96 25.72 5.07
CA ASP A 206 26.82 26.56 4.73
C ASP A 206 25.94 26.02 3.58
N ASP A 207 26.27 24.87 3.00
CA ASP A 207 25.43 24.24 1.97
C ASP A 207 24.42 23.24 2.57
N PRO A 208 23.10 23.51 2.51
CA PRO A 208 22.07 22.58 3.00
C PRO A 208 22.10 21.23 2.27
N GLY A 209 22.45 21.21 0.98
CA GLY A 209 22.42 20.02 0.13
C GLY A 209 23.39 18.95 0.60
N ILE A 210 24.55 19.35 1.14
CA ILE A 210 25.51 18.40 1.72
C ILE A 210 24.93 17.73 2.95
N PHE A 211 24.32 18.49 3.86
CA PHE A 211 23.69 17.91 5.04
C PHE A 211 22.47 17.03 4.69
N LEU A 212 21.70 17.41 3.67
CA LEU A 212 20.62 16.57 3.15
C LEU A 212 21.14 15.22 2.63
N GLU A 213 22.20 15.22 1.81
CA GLU A 213 22.79 13.98 1.29
C GLU A 213 23.47 13.16 2.40
N SER A 214 24.13 13.82 3.36
CA SER A 214 24.66 13.18 4.58
C SER A 214 23.59 12.44 5.37
N GLY A 215 22.42 13.04 5.55
CA GLY A 215 21.29 12.42 6.21
C GLY A 215 20.72 11.23 5.42
N LYS A 216 20.56 11.36 4.11
CA LYS A 216 20.10 10.26 3.23
C LYS A 216 21.07 9.07 3.27
N PHE A 217 22.37 9.34 3.25
CA PHE A 217 23.42 8.33 3.44
C PHE A 217 23.22 7.56 4.76
N LEU A 218 23.01 8.28 5.85
CA LEU A 218 22.80 7.68 7.17
C LEU A 218 21.54 6.81 7.21
N LEU A 219 20.50 7.19 6.47
CA LEU A 219 19.30 6.36 6.31
C LEU A 219 19.58 5.06 5.54
N ILE A 220 20.40 5.09 4.49
CA ILE A 220 20.85 3.86 3.80
C ILE A 220 21.62 2.95 4.76
N TRP A 221 22.51 3.53 5.58
CA TRP A 221 23.23 2.77 6.60
C TRP A 221 22.29 2.19 7.67
N ALA A 222 21.30 2.98 8.10
CA ALA A 222 20.29 2.54 9.05
C ALA A 222 19.49 1.35 8.52
N GLU A 223 19.06 1.40 7.26
CA GLU A 223 18.31 0.34 6.59
C GLU A 223 19.07 -1.00 6.58
N LYS A 224 20.40 -0.96 6.40
CA LYS A 224 21.27 -2.16 6.45
C LYS A 224 21.71 -2.55 7.86
N SER A 225 21.35 -1.77 8.88
CA SER A 225 21.69 -2.02 10.28
C SER A 225 20.50 -2.62 11.04
N GLN A 226 20.77 -3.15 12.24
CA GLN A 226 19.75 -3.71 13.13
C GLN A 226 19.92 -3.16 14.55
N GLY A 227 18.84 -3.19 15.34
CA GLY A 227 18.84 -2.77 16.75
C GLY A 227 19.36 -1.36 16.97
N SER A 228 20.12 -1.16 18.05
CA SER A 228 20.61 0.16 18.48
C SER A 228 21.44 0.91 17.43
N LYS A 229 22.15 0.19 16.55
CA LYS A 229 22.91 0.81 15.46
C LYS A 229 21.99 1.44 14.43
N ARG A 230 20.87 0.80 14.10
CA ARG A 230 19.84 1.37 13.20
C ARG A 230 19.29 2.66 13.80
N ASP A 231 18.89 2.62 15.07
CA ASP A 231 18.34 3.78 15.77
C ASP A 231 19.35 4.94 15.84
N SER A 232 20.61 4.64 16.18
CA SER A 232 21.69 5.64 16.20
C SER A 232 21.88 6.31 14.85
N LYS A 233 21.84 5.56 13.73
CA LYS A 233 22.01 6.14 12.39
C LYS A 233 20.81 6.98 11.94
N ILE A 234 19.59 6.60 12.32
CA ILE A 234 18.40 7.43 12.07
C ILE A 234 18.44 8.72 12.89
N ALA A 235 18.95 8.66 14.14
CA ALA A 235 19.12 9.84 14.97
C ALA A 235 20.16 10.80 14.39
N GLU A 236 21.34 10.30 13.99
CA GLU A 236 22.35 11.09 13.27
C GLU A 236 21.76 11.69 11.98
N ALA A 237 20.92 10.94 11.24
CA ALA A 237 20.30 11.42 10.01
C ALA A 237 19.38 12.62 10.30
N ALA A 238 18.58 12.54 11.36
CA ALA A 238 17.72 13.63 11.79
C ALA A 238 18.52 14.89 12.08
N GLU A 239 19.66 14.81 12.79
CA GLU A 239 20.53 15.98 13.06
C GLU A 239 21.03 16.64 11.76
N LYS A 240 21.39 15.83 10.75
CA LYS A 240 21.82 16.38 9.45
C LYS A 240 20.67 17.06 8.72
N PHE A 241 19.47 16.48 8.74
CA PHE A 241 18.32 17.16 8.15
C PHE A 241 17.94 18.42 8.91
N GLU A 242 18.07 18.48 10.24
CA GLU A 242 17.87 19.70 11.03
C GLU A 242 18.87 20.78 10.63
N ARG A 243 20.14 20.42 10.46
CA ARG A 243 21.15 21.35 9.96
C ARG A 243 20.78 21.87 8.56
N SER A 244 20.36 21.00 7.65
CA SER A 244 19.86 21.39 6.32
C SER A 244 18.69 22.37 6.41
N VAL A 245 17.70 22.11 7.27
CA VAL A 245 16.53 22.98 7.45
C VAL A 245 16.90 24.29 8.16
N SER A 246 17.91 24.29 9.04
CA SER A 246 18.38 25.52 9.70
C SER A 246 19.02 26.50 8.72
N LEU A 247 19.75 25.97 7.73
CA LEU A 247 20.34 26.76 6.65
C LEU A 247 19.25 27.22 5.68
N HIS A 248 18.29 26.35 5.38
CA HIS A 248 17.18 26.65 4.47
C HIS A 248 15.85 26.08 4.98
N PRO A 249 15.00 26.92 5.61
CA PRO A 249 13.77 26.46 6.27
C PRO A 249 12.76 25.71 5.39
N ASN A 250 12.72 25.94 4.08
CA ASN A 250 11.71 25.35 3.20
C ASN A 250 12.27 24.25 2.28
N GLU A 251 13.35 23.58 2.69
CA GLU A 251 13.88 22.40 1.99
C GLU A 251 12.92 21.19 2.16
N GLU A 252 12.09 20.94 1.15
CA GLU A 252 11.02 19.92 1.17
C GLU A 252 11.54 18.54 1.58
N GLU A 253 12.60 18.05 0.93
CA GLU A 253 13.09 16.70 1.15
C GLU A 253 13.63 16.52 2.58
N ALA A 254 14.33 17.53 3.11
CA ALA A 254 14.83 17.53 4.48
C ALA A 254 13.67 17.54 5.49
N LEU A 255 12.65 18.38 5.29
CA LEU A 255 11.45 18.42 6.14
C LEU A 255 10.68 17.09 6.10
N LYS A 256 10.54 16.48 4.91
CA LYS A 256 9.85 15.19 4.74
C LYS A 256 10.58 14.09 5.48
N LEU A 257 11.90 13.98 5.31
CA LEU A 257 12.71 12.99 5.99
C LEU A 257 12.76 13.24 7.50
N LEU A 258 12.81 14.50 7.96
CA LEU A 258 12.64 14.84 9.38
C LEU A 258 11.32 14.35 9.94
N ALA A 259 10.20 14.65 9.29
CA ALA A 259 8.89 14.16 9.74
C ALA A 259 8.87 12.63 9.87
N LYS A 260 9.45 11.91 8.91
CA LYS A 260 9.54 10.43 8.95
C LYS A 260 10.43 9.93 10.08
N THR A 261 11.60 10.54 10.31
CA THR A 261 12.47 10.18 11.45
C THR A 261 11.83 10.50 12.80
N ARG A 262 11.08 11.62 12.91
CA ARG A 262 10.33 11.97 14.12
C ARG A 262 9.21 10.98 14.39
N ILE A 263 8.48 10.54 13.36
CA ILE A 263 7.52 9.44 13.47
C ILE A 263 8.19 8.15 13.96
N TYR A 264 9.35 7.78 13.40
CA TYR A 264 10.11 6.60 13.82
C TYR A 264 10.41 6.60 15.32
N PHE A 265 10.80 7.76 15.87
CA PHE A 265 11.08 7.90 17.30
C PHE A 265 9.85 8.22 18.17
N GLY A 266 8.63 8.12 17.62
CA GLY A 266 7.40 8.43 18.35
C GLY A 266 7.22 9.92 18.71
N ARG A 267 8.02 10.82 18.12
CA ARG A 267 7.95 12.27 18.33
C ARG A 267 6.90 12.89 17.41
N TYR A 268 5.65 12.48 17.60
CA TYR A 268 4.55 12.80 16.69
C TYR A 268 4.20 14.29 16.62
N GLN A 269 4.40 15.03 17.72
CA GLN A 269 4.18 16.48 17.75
C GLN A 269 5.15 17.22 16.81
N GLU A 270 6.46 16.93 16.92
CA GLU A 270 7.47 17.52 16.02
C GLU A 270 7.21 17.12 14.56
N ALA A 271 6.84 15.86 14.31
CA ALA A 271 6.49 15.40 12.97
C ALA A 271 5.33 16.21 12.38
N GLU A 272 4.27 16.45 13.16
CA GLU A 272 3.12 17.26 12.74
C GLU A 272 3.51 18.70 12.37
N GLU A 273 4.44 19.32 13.10
CA GLU A 273 4.92 20.68 12.81
C GLU A 273 5.65 20.76 11.46
N TYR A 274 6.54 19.82 11.17
CA TYR A 274 7.20 19.73 9.87
C TYR A 274 6.20 19.45 8.74
N LEU A 275 5.20 18.59 8.98
CA LEU A 275 4.16 18.28 8.00
C LEU A 275 3.20 19.46 7.77
N ASN A 276 2.95 20.30 8.77
CA ASN A 276 2.19 21.53 8.59
C ASN A 276 2.91 22.52 7.67
N ARG A 277 4.24 22.66 7.80
CA ARG A 277 5.05 23.48 6.89
C ARG A 277 4.99 22.94 5.47
N LEU A 278 5.17 21.63 5.30
CA LEU A 278 5.08 20.96 4.00
C LEU A 278 3.69 21.12 3.36
N LEU A 279 2.61 20.97 4.13
CA LEU A 279 1.25 21.14 3.63
C LEU A 279 0.87 22.61 3.40
N GLY A 280 1.60 23.57 3.98
CA GLY A 280 1.52 24.98 3.58
C GLY A 280 2.04 25.22 2.16
N LEU A 281 3.08 24.49 1.76
CA LEU A 281 3.68 24.56 0.42
C LEU A 281 2.96 23.66 -0.59
N PHE A 282 2.53 22.47 -0.15
CA PHE A 282 1.91 21.43 -0.97
C PHE A 282 0.58 20.96 -0.37
N PRO A 283 -0.48 21.79 -0.38
CA PRO A 283 -1.72 21.52 0.36
C PRO A 283 -2.43 20.21 -0.02
N ASN A 284 -2.19 19.70 -1.22
CA ASN A 284 -2.86 18.51 -1.77
C ASN A 284 -1.90 17.30 -1.90
N SER A 285 -0.75 17.32 -1.24
CA SER A 285 0.14 16.15 -1.20
C SER A 285 -0.49 15.03 -0.39
N THR A 286 -0.81 13.92 -1.06
CA THR A 286 -1.40 12.74 -0.41
C THR A 286 -0.40 12.02 0.51
N GLU A 287 0.91 12.12 0.26
CA GLU A 287 1.91 11.59 1.20
C GLU A 287 1.89 12.36 2.51
N TYR A 288 1.91 13.68 2.47
CA TYR A 288 2.01 14.49 3.70
C TYR A 288 0.72 14.48 4.51
N LEU A 289 -0.44 14.47 3.83
CA LEU A 289 -1.72 14.26 4.51
C LEU A 289 -1.75 12.89 5.21
N TYR A 290 -1.23 11.83 4.58
CA TYR A 290 -1.19 10.50 5.20
C TYR A 290 -0.28 10.50 6.42
N LEU A 291 0.95 10.97 6.29
CA LEU A 291 1.92 11.06 7.39
C LEU A 291 1.39 11.89 8.57
N ARG A 292 0.70 13.00 8.28
CA ARG A 292 0.14 13.88 9.33
C ARG A 292 -1.05 13.24 10.02
N SER A 293 -1.94 12.62 9.24
CA SER A 293 -3.05 11.85 9.81
C SER A 293 -2.54 10.75 10.73
N TYR A 294 -1.47 10.04 10.34
CA TYR A 294 -0.85 9.00 11.16
C TYR A 294 -0.28 9.56 12.46
N ALA A 295 0.51 10.63 12.40
CA ALA A 295 1.08 11.26 13.58
C ALA A 295 -0.01 11.74 14.56
N ARG A 296 -1.10 12.33 14.04
CA ARG A 296 -2.26 12.76 14.83
C ARG A 296 -2.97 11.59 15.50
N LEU A 297 -3.23 10.50 14.77
CA LEU A 297 -3.87 9.29 15.32
C LEU A 297 -3.02 8.60 16.40
N LYS A 298 -1.69 8.70 16.31
CA LYS A 298 -0.79 8.18 17.35
C LYS A 298 -0.80 9.02 18.63
N LYS A 299 -1.04 10.34 18.52
CA LYS A 299 -1.22 11.23 19.67
C LYS A 299 -2.61 11.04 20.28
N ASP A 300 -3.64 11.04 19.45
CA ASP A 300 -5.04 10.89 19.82
C ASP A 300 -5.77 10.01 18.78
N PRO A 301 -6.11 8.75 19.13
CA PRO A 301 -6.82 7.84 18.24
C PRO A 301 -8.17 8.37 17.72
N ALA A 302 -8.78 9.32 18.43
CA ALA A 302 -10.06 9.93 18.07
C ALA A 302 -9.93 11.32 17.42
N SER A 303 -8.71 11.76 17.07
CA SER A 303 -8.44 13.11 16.55
C SER A 303 -9.35 13.49 15.38
N LYS A 304 -10.04 14.64 15.53
CA LYS A 304 -10.92 15.20 14.49
C LYS A 304 -10.12 15.80 13.34
N GLU A 305 -8.91 16.29 13.63
CA GLU A 305 -7.98 16.83 12.64
C GLU A 305 -7.42 15.72 11.75
N ALA A 306 -7.13 14.54 12.33
CA ALA A 306 -6.77 13.36 11.54
C ALA A 306 -7.90 12.95 10.60
N ARG A 307 -9.16 12.99 11.07
CA ARG A 307 -10.34 12.75 10.23
C ARG A 307 -10.39 13.69 9.02
N THR A 308 -10.14 14.98 9.21
CA THR A 308 -10.12 15.96 8.12
C THR A 308 -9.04 15.62 7.08
N ASP A 309 -7.86 15.19 7.51
CA ASP A 309 -6.80 14.75 6.60
C ASP A 309 -7.23 13.49 5.82
N LEU A 310 -7.86 12.52 6.49
CA LEU A 310 -8.39 11.30 5.88
C LEU A 310 -9.52 11.57 4.88
N GLU A 311 -10.44 12.48 5.19
CA GLU A 311 -11.51 12.92 4.28
C GLU A 311 -10.90 13.57 3.01
N LYS A 312 -9.88 14.42 3.18
CA LYS A 312 -9.17 15.05 2.07
C LYS A 312 -8.36 14.04 1.24
N LEU A 313 -7.75 13.04 1.87
CA LEU A 313 -7.03 11.98 1.17
C LEU A 313 -7.92 11.20 0.22
N ILE A 314 -9.09 10.76 0.70
CA ILE A 314 -10.03 9.98 -0.10
C ILE A 314 -10.56 10.79 -1.29
N SER A 315 -10.74 12.11 -1.13
CA SER A 315 -11.22 12.97 -2.22
C SER A 315 -10.16 13.27 -3.27
N LEU A 316 -8.88 13.27 -2.89
CA LEU A 316 -7.75 13.50 -3.80
C LEU A 316 -7.33 12.24 -4.57
N ASP A 317 -7.40 11.07 -3.93
CA ASP A 317 -7.00 9.80 -4.52
C ASP A 317 -7.98 8.68 -4.15
N ASP A 318 -8.94 8.43 -5.05
CA ASP A 318 -9.91 7.34 -4.88
C ASP A 318 -9.30 5.97 -5.22
N LEU A 319 -8.08 5.89 -5.74
CA LEU A 319 -7.43 4.63 -6.09
C LEU A 319 -6.58 4.07 -4.96
N ASP A 320 -6.24 4.85 -3.94
CA ASP A 320 -5.41 4.40 -2.80
C ASP A 320 -6.18 3.43 -1.88
N PRO A 321 -5.86 2.12 -1.89
CA PRO A 321 -6.54 1.15 -1.05
C PRO A 321 -6.10 1.25 0.42
N ILE A 322 -4.93 1.82 0.71
CA ILE A 322 -4.32 1.85 2.04
C ILE A 322 -4.92 3.01 2.83
N ALA A 323 -4.95 4.21 2.25
CA ALA A 323 -5.64 5.37 2.81
C ALA A 323 -7.11 5.06 3.11
N ARG A 324 -7.80 4.39 2.20
CA ARG A 324 -9.20 4.00 2.42
C ARG A 324 -9.39 3.04 3.59
N ASN A 325 -8.59 1.98 3.69
CA ASN A 325 -8.70 1.04 4.81
C ASN A 325 -8.32 1.70 6.15
N ARG A 326 -7.38 2.65 6.14
CA ARG A 326 -7.06 3.48 7.31
C ARG A 326 -8.26 4.33 7.75
N SER A 327 -8.93 4.99 6.81
CA SER A 327 -10.13 5.79 7.09
C SER A 327 -11.30 4.95 7.57
N GLU A 328 -11.49 3.75 7.03
CA GLU A 328 -12.50 2.79 7.51
C GLU A 328 -12.23 2.37 8.94
N LEU A 329 -10.98 2.06 9.27
CA LEU A 329 -10.61 1.69 10.62
C LEU A 329 -10.92 2.83 11.61
N TYR A 330 -10.50 4.04 11.28
CA TYR A 330 -10.83 5.22 12.08
C TYR A 330 -12.34 5.41 12.24
N ALA A 331 -13.11 5.27 11.16
CA ALA A 331 -14.55 5.47 11.18
C ALA A 331 -15.28 4.41 12.02
N LEU A 332 -14.86 3.15 11.95
CA LEU A 332 -15.45 2.07 12.74
C LEU A 332 -15.14 2.21 14.23
N GLU A 333 -13.95 2.69 14.58
CA GLU A 333 -13.50 2.82 15.97
C GLU A 333 -14.03 4.10 16.64
N ASN A 334 -14.21 5.21 15.89
CA ASN A 334 -14.41 6.53 16.49
C ASN A 334 -15.70 7.27 16.06
N LEU A 335 -16.40 6.82 15.01
CA LEU A 335 -17.53 7.57 14.44
C LEU A 335 -18.86 6.83 14.56
N PRO A 336 -19.96 7.52 14.91
CA PRO A 336 -21.28 6.92 14.85
C PRO A 336 -21.70 6.63 13.41
N GLU A 337 -22.61 5.67 13.21
CA GLU A 337 -23.14 5.28 11.89
C GLU A 337 -23.64 6.47 11.06
N GLY A 338 -24.28 7.45 11.71
CA GLY A 338 -24.83 8.64 11.04
C GLY A 338 -23.80 9.64 10.51
N ASN A 339 -22.52 9.47 10.80
CA ASN A 339 -21.46 10.38 10.34
C ASN A 339 -21.28 10.32 8.81
N SER A 340 -21.01 11.47 8.19
CA SER A 340 -20.85 11.59 6.74
C SER A 340 -19.71 10.75 6.18
N LEU A 341 -18.53 10.74 6.80
CA LEU A 341 -17.39 9.93 6.34
C LEU A 341 -17.72 8.43 6.38
N ARG A 342 -18.31 7.97 7.49
CA ARG A 342 -18.71 6.57 7.65
C ARG A 342 -19.74 6.16 6.59
N ARG A 343 -20.68 7.05 6.26
CA ARG A 343 -21.63 6.88 5.15
C ARG A 343 -20.95 6.80 3.80
N THR A 344 -20.09 7.76 3.46
CA THR A 344 -19.35 7.78 2.19
C THR A 344 -18.54 6.50 1.98
N LEU A 345 -17.85 6.03 3.02
CA LEU A 345 -17.10 4.77 2.97
C LEU A 345 -18.03 3.56 2.79
N GLY A 346 -19.16 3.51 3.48
CA GLY A 346 -20.13 2.43 3.34
C GLY A 346 -20.77 2.39 1.95
N GLU A 347 -21.12 3.55 1.40
CA GLU A 347 -21.66 3.68 0.03
C GLU A 347 -20.63 3.28 -1.03
N TYR A 348 -19.37 3.68 -0.86
CA TYR A 348 -18.28 3.21 -1.71
C TYR A 348 -18.19 1.67 -1.69
N ARG A 349 -18.23 1.04 -0.51
CA ARG A 349 -18.20 -0.41 -0.40
C ARG A 349 -19.40 -1.07 -1.07
N LEU A 350 -20.60 -0.50 -0.93
CA LEU A 350 -21.77 -0.99 -1.63
C LEU A 350 -21.64 -0.89 -3.16
N GLN A 351 -21.09 0.21 -3.68
CA GLN A 351 -20.79 0.35 -5.10
C GLN A 351 -19.80 -0.72 -5.58
N ARG A 352 -18.73 -0.98 -4.80
CA ARG A 352 -17.76 -2.04 -5.10
C ARG A 352 -18.39 -3.43 -5.04
N TYR A 353 -19.31 -3.69 -4.11
CA TYR A 353 -20.07 -4.96 -4.09
C TYR A 353 -20.79 -5.19 -5.42
N ARG A 354 -21.56 -4.20 -5.91
CA ARG A 354 -22.30 -4.31 -7.17
C ARG A 354 -21.36 -4.50 -8.36
N ALA A 355 -20.30 -3.71 -8.44
CA ALA A 355 -19.32 -3.81 -9.52
C ALA A 355 -18.65 -5.20 -9.57
N ASN A 356 -18.22 -5.73 -8.43
CA ASN A 356 -17.58 -7.04 -8.36
C ASN A 356 -18.59 -8.19 -8.60
N LYS A 357 -19.84 -8.04 -8.14
CA LYS A 357 -20.91 -9.03 -8.43
C LYS A 357 -21.20 -9.09 -9.93
N ASN A 358 -21.27 -7.95 -10.61
CA ASN A 358 -21.45 -7.87 -12.06
C ASN A 358 -20.26 -8.43 -12.84
N ALA A 359 -19.05 -8.34 -12.26
CA ALA A 359 -17.84 -8.94 -12.80
C ALA A 359 -17.66 -10.42 -12.40
N PHE A 360 -18.66 -11.05 -11.78
CA PHE A 360 -18.62 -12.44 -11.30
C PHE A 360 -17.56 -12.73 -10.21
N LEU A 361 -16.95 -11.68 -9.63
CA LEU A 361 -15.97 -11.76 -8.55
C LEU A 361 -16.68 -11.88 -7.19
N TYR A 362 -17.37 -12.99 -6.97
CA TYR A 362 -18.33 -13.14 -5.87
C TYR A 362 -17.74 -13.09 -4.45
N ASP A 363 -16.50 -13.52 -4.25
CA ASP A 363 -15.83 -13.44 -2.95
C ASP A 363 -15.36 -12.03 -2.63
N LEU A 364 -14.87 -11.30 -3.64
CA LEU A 364 -14.53 -9.89 -3.48
C LEU A 364 -15.80 -9.03 -3.33
N ALA A 365 -16.88 -9.36 -4.04
CA ALA A 365 -18.18 -8.75 -3.81
C ALA A 365 -18.63 -8.96 -2.36
N TRP A 366 -18.59 -10.20 -1.86
CA TRP A 366 -18.95 -10.52 -0.49
C TRP A 366 -18.14 -9.74 0.54
N TYR A 367 -16.82 -9.62 0.34
CA TYR A 367 -15.97 -8.76 1.15
C TYR A 367 -16.51 -7.34 1.24
N HIS A 368 -16.87 -6.75 0.10
CA HIS A 368 -17.34 -5.37 0.07
C HIS A 368 -18.69 -5.22 0.77
N LEU A 369 -19.59 -6.20 0.63
CA LEU A 369 -20.88 -6.17 1.30
C LEU A 369 -20.74 -6.27 2.83
N ILE A 370 -19.85 -7.14 3.32
CA ILE A 370 -19.58 -7.25 4.76
C ILE A 370 -18.99 -5.94 5.30
N ARG A 371 -18.03 -5.34 4.59
CA ARG A 371 -17.49 -4.03 4.99
C ARG A 371 -18.54 -2.93 4.96
N ALA A 372 -19.44 -2.94 3.96
CA ALA A 372 -20.56 -2.02 3.91
C ALA A 372 -21.50 -2.21 5.11
N LYS A 373 -21.77 -3.46 5.52
CA LYS A 373 -22.56 -3.80 6.71
C LYS A 373 -21.90 -3.35 8.01
N GLU A 374 -20.58 -3.45 8.15
CA GLU A 374 -19.86 -2.96 9.33
C GLU A 374 -19.95 -1.43 9.43
N LEU A 375 -19.81 -0.75 8.30
CA LEU A 375 -19.88 0.71 8.24
C LEU A 375 -21.32 1.21 8.44
N LEU A 376 -22.31 0.52 7.88
CA LEU A 376 -23.72 0.94 7.87
C LEU A 376 -24.66 -0.22 8.27
N PRO A 377 -24.57 -0.71 9.53
CA PRO A 377 -25.25 -1.93 9.97
C PRO A 377 -26.77 -1.84 9.95
N ASN A 378 -27.35 -0.65 10.04
CA ASN A 378 -28.79 -0.46 10.10
C ASN A 378 -29.41 -0.08 8.75
N ARG A 379 -28.61 0.06 7.69
CA ARG A 379 -29.10 0.44 6.35
C ARG A 379 -29.95 -0.70 5.75
N PRO A 380 -31.25 -0.47 5.46
CA PRO A 380 -32.16 -1.53 5.02
C PRO A 380 -31.68 -2.28 3.78
N GLU A 381 -31.18 -1.55 2.78
CA GLU A 381 -30.66 -2.14 1.55
C GLU A 381 -29.50 -3.11 1.81
N ILE A 382 -28.54 -2.74 2.66
CA ILE A 382 -27.39 -3.59 2.97
C ILE A 382 -27.84 -4.86 3.71
N LEU A 383 -28.81 -4.74 4.63
CA LEU A 383 -29.37 -5.90 5.33
C LEU A 383 -30.07 -6.87 4.35
N VAL A 384 -30.86 -6.35 3.40
CA VAL A 384 -31.52 -7.18 2.38
C VAL A 384 -30.51 -7.88 1.48
N LEU A 385 -29.51 -7.15 0.98
CA LEU A 385 -28.44 -7.75 0.17
C LEU A 385 -27.64 -8.79 0.96
N THR A 386 -27.37 -8.53 2.25
CA THR A 386 -26.69 -9.51 3.12
C THR A 386 -27.54 -10.76 3.30
N LEU A 387 -28.84 -10.62 3.48
CA LEU A 387 -29.78 -11.73 3.59
C LEU A 387 -29.74 -12.61 2.32
N GLU A 388 -29.80 -11.99 1.14
CA GLU A 388 -29.70 -12.70 -0.14
C GLU A 388 -28.38 -13.47 -0.28
N GLU A 389 -27.26 -12.84 0.11
CA GLU A 389 -25.95 -13.48 0.07
C GLU A 389 -25.79 -14.61 1.07
N TYR A 390 -26.34 -14.49 2.29
CA TYR A 390 -26.39 -15.61 3.25
C TYR A 390 -27.17 -16.79 2.68
N LYS A 391 -28.32 -16.54 2.04
CA LYS A 391 -29.11 -17.58 1.38
C LYS A 391 -28.32 -18.24 0.25
N ARG A 392 -27.71 -17.45 -0.63
CA ARG A 392 -26.92 -17.94 -1.78
C ARG A 392 -25.74 -18.80 -1.34
N ARG A 393 -25.07 -18.41 -0.26
CA ARG A 393 -23.91 -19.12 0.30
C ARG A 393 -24.27 -20.31 1.20
N GLY A 394 -25.56 -20.56 1.44
CA GLY A 394 -26.01 -21.64 2.33
C GLY A 394 -25.72 -21.40 3.81
N LEU A 395 -25.50 -20.15 4.22
CA LEU A 395 -25.25 -19.75 5.62
C LEU A 395 -26.58 -19.62 6.38
N PHE A 396 -27.29 -20.75 6.50
CA PHE A 396 -28.69 -20.76 6.95
C PHE A 396 -28.92 -20.13 8.34
N PRO A 397 -28.12 -20.41 9.38
CA PRO A 397 -28.31 -19.78 10.69
C PRO A 397 -28.19 -18.25 10.64
N SER A 398 -27.18 -17.72 9.94
CA SER A 398 -27.01 -16.28 9.72
C SER A 398 -28.14 -15.69 8.88
N TYR A 399 -28.60 -16.41 7.85
CA TYR A 399 -29.76 -16.03 7.04
C TYR A 399 -31.03 -15.93 7.89
N PHE A 400 -31.34 -16.96 8.67
CA PHE A 400 -32.57 -17.03 9.45
C PHE A 400 -32.59 -15.97 10.57
N ASN A 401 -31.48 -15.78 11.28
CA ASN A 401 -31.40 -14.75 12.32
C ASN A 401 -31.53 -13.33 11.74
N LEU A 402 -30.94 -13.08 10.56
CA LEU A 402 -31.14 -11.80 9.87
C LEU A 402 -32.56 -11.66 9.32
N LEU A 403 -33.20 -12.75 8.89
CA LEU A 403 -34.59 -12.75 8.44
C LEU A 403 -35.56 -12.38 9.58
N LEU A 404 -35.35 -12.93 10.78
CA LEU A 404 -36.11 -12.56 11.97
C LEU A 404 -35.95 -11.07 12.29
N LEU A 405 -34.72 -10.56 12.30
CA LEU A 405 -34.45 -9.14 12.50
C LEU A 405 -35.18 -8.26 11.47
N LEU A 406 -35.19 -8.67 10.20
CA LEU A 406 -35.87 -7.94 9.12
C LEU A 406 -37.40 -8.01 9.24
N ARG A 407 -37.95 -9.15 9.65
CA ARG A 407 -39.38 -9.30 9.95
C ARG A 407 -39.81 -8.33 11.04
N ASP A 408 -39.04 -8.27 12.13
CA ASP A 408 -39.37 -7.43 13.28
C ASP A 408 -39.19 -5.94 12.95
N LYS A 409 -38.18 -5.59 12.13
CA LYS A 409 -37.94 -4.22 11.68
C LYS A 409 -38.93 -3.72 10.62
N PHE A 410 -39.50 -4.64 9.83
CA PHE A 410 -40.43 -4.33 8.74
C PHE A 410 -41.67 -5.24 8.81
N PRO A 411 -42.52 -5.09 9.85
CA PRO A 411 -43.64 -6.00 10.11
C PRO A 411 -44.69 -6.01 9.00
N ASP A 412 -44.84 -4.90 8.28
CA ASP A 412 -45.78 -4.79 7.15
C ASP A 412 -45.37 -5.64 5.94
N ASN A 413 -44.10 -6.03 5.84
CA ASN A 413 -43.62 -6.88 4.77
C ASN A 413 -43.90 -8.37 5.08
N LYS A 414 -45.13 -8.80 4.78
CA LYS A 414 -45.59 -10.18 4.98
C LYS A 414 -44.68 -11.26 4.38
N LYS A 415 -43.87 -10.93 3.35
CA LYS A 415 -42.91 -11.88 2.75
C LYS A 415 -41.90 -12.42 3.76
N TYR A 416 -41.48 -11.62 4.74
CA TYR A 416 -40.55 -12.09 5.77
C TYR A 416 -41.22 -13.09 6.71
N GLY A 417 -42.47 -12.84 7.12
CA GLY A 417 -43.25 -13.78 7.93
C GLY A 417 -43.42 -15.14 7.24
N TYR A 418 -43.89 -15.15 5.99
CA TYR A 418 -44.00 -16.39 5.20
C TYR A 418 -42.66 -17.10 5.01
N SER A 419 -41.58 -16.34 4.81
CA SER A 419 -40.25 -16.93 4.69
C SER A 419 -39.81 -17.59 5.99
N VAL A 420 -40.08 -17.00 7.16
CA VAL A 420 -39.74 -17.61 8.45
C VAL A 420 -40.46 -18.95 8.62
N GLU A 421 -41.77 -18.99 8.39
CA GLU A 421 -42.59 -20.20 8.52
C GLU A 421 -42.10 -21.33 7.60
N ASN A 422 -41.90 -21.02 6.31
CA ASN A 422 -41.48 -22.01 5.31
C ASN A 422 -40.08 -22.57 5.57
N ASN A 423 -39.14 -21.75 6.05
CA ASN A 423 -37.77 -22.18 6.30
C ASN A 423 -37.64 -23.00 7.60
N LEU A 424 -38.54 -22.81 8.57
CA LEU A 424 -38.47 -23.47 9.87
C LEU A 424 -38.65 -24.99 9.77
N GLU A 425 -39.64 -25.44 8.99
CA GLU A 425 -39.90 -26.87 8.82
C GLU A 425 -38.74 -27.58 8.10
N GLY A 426 -38.19 -26.96 7.05
CA GLY A 426 -37.00 -27.48 6.38
C GLY A 426 -35.79 -27.56 7.32
N PHE A 427 -35.59 -26.55 8.16
CA PHE A 427 -34.47 -26.52 9.10
C PHE A 427 -34.51 -27.64 10.15
N LYS A 428 -35.70 -27.99 10.64
CA LYS A 428 -35.87 -29.09 11.61
C LYS A 428 -35.44 -30.45 11.06
N THR A 429 -35.40 -30.61 9.73
CA THR A 429 -34.91 -31.84 9.09
C THR A 429 -33.38 -31.93 9.01
N SER A 430 -32.68 -30.80 9.19
CA SER A 430 -31.21 -30.75 9.13
C SER A 430 -30.58 -31.71 10.14
N LEU A 431 -29.47 -32.33 9.76
CA LEU A 431 -28.68 -33.19 10.64
C LEU A 431 -28.29 -32.44 11.92
N SER A 432 -27.87 -31.19 11.80
CA SER A 432 -27.43 -30.39 12.96
C SER A 432 -28.54 -30.17 13.98
N TYR A 433 -29.79 -29.95 13.52
CA TYR A 433 -30.95 -29.84 14.42
C TYR A 433 -31.32 -31.20 15.03
N ARG A 434 -31.38 -32.27 14.22
CA ARG A 434 -31.71 -33.63 14.69
C ARG A 434 -30.71 -34.15 15.73
N GLU A 435 -29.44 -33.76 15.62
CA GLU A 435 -28.41 -34.09 16.61
C GLU A 435 -28.41 -33.16 17.84
N GLY A 436 -29.20 -32.09 17.84
CA GLY A 436 -29.30 -31.14 18.95
C GLY A 436 -28.12 -30.15 19.03
N LEU A 437 -27.32 -30.05 17.98
CA LEU A 437 -26.19 -29.11 17.85
C LEU A 437 -26.65 -27.68 17.59
N VAL A 438 -27.89 -27.53 17.14
CA VAL A 438 -28.50 -26.24 16.87
C VAL A 438 -29.92 -26.27 17.40
N LYS A 439 -30.35 -25.18 18.02
CA LYS A 439 -31.68 -25.06 18.65
C LYS A 439 -32.36 -23.78 18.17
N ILE A 440 -33.69 -23.80 18.15
CA ILE A 440 -34.50 -22.61 17.92
C ILE A 440 -34.77 -22.00 19.29
N GLY A 441 -34.09 -20.90 19.60
CA GLY A 441 -34.30 -20.10 20.80
C GLY A 441 -35.30 -18.97 20.58
N GLU A 442 -35.54 -18.19 21.64
CA GLU A 442 -36.48 -17.07 21.63
C GLU A 442 -36.15 -15.99 20.57
N PHE A 443 -34.85 -15.72 20.37
CA PHE A 443 -34.36 -14.70 19.44
C PHE A 443 -33.77 -15.27 18.14
N GLY A 444 -34.05 -16.54 17.83
CA GLY A 444 -33.60 -17.19 16.61
C GLY A 444 -32.75 -18.44 16.85
N ILE A 445 -31.97 -18.80 15.85
CA ILE A 445 -31.14 -20.01 15.84
C ILE A 445 -29.92 -19.81 16.73
N GLN A 446 -29.76 -20.70 17.71
CA GLN A 446 -28.62 -20.80 18.61
C GLN A 446 -27.76 -21.98 18.20
N GLU A 447 -26.48 -21.72 17.95
CA GLU A 447 -25.52 -22.67 17.41
C GLU A 447 -24.55 -23.16 18.48
N ASP A 448 -24.47 -24.48 18.69
CA ASP A 448 -23.42 -25.14 19.48
C ASP A 448 -22.99 -26.43 18.79
N TYR A 449 -22.22 -26.28 17.72
CA TYR A 449 -21.65 -27.42 16.99
C TYR A 449 -20.53 -28.14 17.77
N GLY A 450 -20.14 -27.67 18.96
CA GLY A 450 -18.99 -28.19 19.71
C GLY A 450 -17.68 -28.17 18.90
N ARG A 451 -17.55 -27.22 17.96
CA ARG A 451 -16.38 -27.10 17.07
C ARG A 451 -15.16 -26.68 17.86
N THR A 452 -14.03 -27.31 17.58
CA THR A 452 -12.72 -26.92 18.13
C THR A 452 -11.74 -26.69 16.99
N PRO A 453 -11.97 -25.63 16.19
CA PRO A 453 -11.17 -25.37 15.01
C PRO A 453 -9.71 -25.07 15.40
N PRO A 454 -8.74 -25.37 14.52
CA PRO A 454 -7.34 -25.12 14.79
C PRO A 454 -7.04 -23.64 15.04
N GLU A 455 -6.17 -23.37 16.02
CA GLU A 455 -5.69 -22.02 16.30
C GLU A 455 -4.65 -21.56 15.28
N VAL A 456 -4.77 -20.32 14.83
CA VAL A 456 -3.83 -19.66 13.92
C VAL A 456 -3.39 -18.33 14.51
N LEU A 457 -2.09 -18.13 14.65
CA LEU A 457 -1.49 -16.85 15.00
C LEU A 457 -0.98 -16.16 13.74
N VAL A 458 -1.47 -14.96 13.44
CA VAL A 458 -1.04 -14.16 12.29
C VAL A 458 -0.32 -12.90 12.75
N PHE A 459 1.00 -12.88 12.56
CA PHE A 459 1.82 -11.69 12.77
C PHE A 459 1.58 -10.66 11.66
N ASP A 460 1.92 -9.41 11.95
CA ASP A 460 2.01 -8.39 10.90
C ASP A 460 3.22 -8.72 10.00
N PRO A 461 3.09 -8.58 8.67
CA PRO A 461 4.20 -8.83 7.76
C PRO A 461 5.33 -7.81 7.97
N ASP A 462 6.55 -8.18 7.62
CA ASP A 462 7.71 -7.29 7.62
C ASP A 462 7.60 -6.30 6.45
N GLY A 463 7.69 -4.99 6.72
CA GLY A 463 7.74 -3.99 5.66
C GLY A 463 9.11 -4.00 4.97
N GLU A 464 9.13 -4.14 3.65
CA GLU A 464 10.37 -4.09 2.85
C GLU A 464 10.74 -2.65 2.46
N ASP A 465 9.77 -1.74 2.43
CA ASP A 465 9.98 -0.35 2.05
C ASP A 465 10.34 0.50 3.29
N PHE A 466 11.61 0.90 3.39
CA PHE A 466 12.12 1.68 4.52
C PHE A 466 11.52 3.10 4.54
N LEU A 467 10.93 3.50 5.68
CA LEU A 467 10.27 4.81 5.86
C LEU A 467 9.28 5.18 4.73
N ALA A 468 8.46 4.21 4.32
CA ALA A 468 7.48 4.35 3.24
C ALA A 468 6.42 5.43 3.50
N LYS A 469 5.81 5.95 2.43
CA LYS A 469 4.66 6.89 2.48
C LYS A 469 3.53 6.36 3.39
N HIS A 470 3.14 5.10 3.16
CA HIS A 470 2.10 4.44 3.94
C HIS A 470 2.71 3.81 5.19
N THR A 471 2.97 4.65 6.19
CA THR A 471 3.73 4.32 7.39
C THR A 471 3.38 2.97 8.01
N ASP A 472 2.09 2.65 8.08
CA ASP A 472 1.54 1.52 8.81
C ASP A 472 0.92 0.45 7.91
N LEU A 473 1.30 0.43 6.62
CA LEU A 473 0.90 -0.60 5.67
C LEU A 473 1.07 -2.03 6.23
N PRO A 474 2.20 -2.40 6.86
CA PRO A 474 2.36 -3.76 7.36
C PRO A 474 1.37 -4.09 8.48
N ALA A 475 1.25 -3.22 9.49
CA ALA A 475 0.28 -3.39 10.58
C ALA A 475 -1.17 -3.44 10.06
N LEU A 476 -1.51 -2.60 9.08
CA LEU A 476 -2.84 -2.56 8.47
C LEU A 476 -3.14 -3.85 7.71
N ALA A 477 -2.20 -4.35 6.91
CA ALA A 477 -2.37 -5.60 6.15
C ALA A 477 -2.58 -6.81 7.07
N GLY A 478 -1.81 -6.89 8.17
CA GLY A 478 -1.98 -7.92 9.19
C GLY A 478 -3.35 -7.85 9.86
N LYS A 479 -3.79 -6.64 10.28
CA LYS A 479 -5.10 -6.42 10.92
C LYS A 479 -6.26 -6.78 9.98
N VAL A 480 -6.18 -6.39 8.71
CA VAL A 480 -7.20 -6.71 7.70
C VAL A 480 -7.27 -8.22 7.47
N LEU A 481 -6.14 -8.92 7.34
CA LEU A 481 -6.12 -10.39 7.22
C LEU A 481 -6.71 -11.08 8.45
N ARG A 482 -6.28 -10.70 9.67
CA ARG A 482 -6.81 -11.24 10.94
C ARG A 482 -8.31 -11.05 11.05
N HIS A 483 -8.81 -9.88 10.69
CA HIS A 483 -10.23 -9.60 10.68
C HIS A 483 -11.02 -10.60 9.82
N PHE A 484 -10.54 -10.94 8.62
CA PHE A 484 -11.21 -11.96 7.80
C PHE A 484 -11.08 -13.37 8.34
N LEU A 485 -9.92 -13.71 8.90
CA LEU A 485 -9.71 -15.01 9.51
C LEU A 485 -10.58 -15.19 10.77
N ASN A 486 -10.84 -14.12 11.53
CA ASN A 486 -11.78 -14.12 12.66
C ASN A 486 -13.22 -14.43 12.24
N SER A 487 -13.60 -14.07 11.00
CA SER A 487 -14.94 -14.34 10.47
C SER A 487 -15.12 -15.76 9.90
N ASP A 488 -14.03 -16.54 9.79
CA ASP A 488 -14.06 -17.88 9.20
C ASP A 488 -14.13 -18.99 10.26
N PRO A 489 -15.22 -19.78 10.34
CA PRO A 489 -15.45 -20.75 11.40
C PRO A 489 -14.58 -22.03 11.30
N ARG A 490 -13.73 -22.14 10.27
CA ARG A 490 -12.81 -23.27 10.07
C ARG A 490 -11.54 -23.14 10.89
N ILE A 491 -11.26 -21.95 11.41
CA ILE A 491 -10.08 -21.66 12.23
C ILE A 491 -10.49 -20.81 13.43
N ARG A 492 -9.61 -20.76 14.43
CA ARG A 492 -9.69 -19.76 15.49
C ARG A 492 -8.46 -18.87 15.39
N ASN A 493 -8.61 -17.67 14.86
CA ASN A 493 -7.50 -16.73 14.82
C ASN A 493 -7.21 -16.18 16.23
N ILE A 494 -5.92 -16.14 16.59
CA ILE A 494 -5.45 -15.56 17.84
C ILE A 494 -5.45 -14.04 17.70
N ASP A 495 -6.11 -13.38 18.64
CA ASP A 495 -6.36 -11.95 18.61
C ASP A 495 -5.12 -11.14 19.03
N LEU A 496 -4.21 -10.97 18.08
CA LEU A 496 -2.98 -10.18 18.27
C LEU A 496 -3.27 -8.73 18.66
N ASP A 497 -4.37 -8.15 18.17
CA ASP A 497 -4.72 -6.75 18.37
C ASP A 497 -5.15 -6.47 19.82
N ASN A 498 -5.76 -7.45 20.49
CA ASN A 498 -5.99 -7.38 21.94
C ASN A 498 -4.74 -7.74 22.76
N ILE A 499 -3.96 -8.76 22.35
CA ILE A 499 -2.75 -9.17 23.10
C ILE A 499 -1.73 -8.03 23.17
N ARG A 500 -1.51 -7.28 22.08
CA ARG A 500 -0.58 -6.14 22.09
C ARG A 500 -0.99 -4.98 23.00
N LYS A 501 -2.23 -4.96 23.52
CA LYS A 501 -2.69 -3.97 24.51
C LYS A 501 -2.37 -4.40 25.94
N SER A 502 -2.32 -5.70 26.20
CA SER A 502 -2.07 -6.28 27.53
C SER A 502 -0.62 -6.68 27.75
N GLU A 503 0.10 -7.01 26.67
CA GLU A 503 1.48 -7.50 26.69
C GLU A 503 2.43 -6.48 26.08
N SER A 504 3.64 -6.41 26.63
CA SER A 504 4.74 -5.63 26.03
C SER A 504 5.35 -6.43 24.87
N LEU A 505 4.76 -6.29 23.69
CA LEU A 505 5.29 -6.83 22.45
C LEU A 505 6.21 -5.81 21.77
N GLU A 506 7.28 -6.32 21.15
CA GLU A 506 8.16 -5.51 20.33
C GLU A 506 7.45 -5.13 19.03
N SER A 507 7.33 -3.83 18.78
CA SER A 507 6.76 -3.27 17.56
C SER A 507 7.83 -2.54 16.75
N GLU A 508 7.76 -2.63 15.42
CA GLU A 508 8.62 -1.83 14.56
C GLU A 508 8.32 -0.33 14.76
N PRO A 509 9.31 0.51 15.09
CA PRO A 509 9.05 1.86 15.59
C PRO A 509 8.26 2.77 14.64
N TYR A 510 8.47 2.60 13.32
CA TYR A 510 7.81 3.43 12.32
C TYR A 510 6.35 3.03 12.10
N SER A 511 6.15 1.77 11.72
CA SER A 511 4.88 1.20 11.28
C SER A 511 3.98 0.73 12.42
N GLY A 512 4.57 0.49 13.60
CA GLY A 512 3.90 -0.14 14.74
C GLY A 512 3.51 -1.60 14.48
N ALA A 513 4.11 -2.25 13.48
CA ALA A 513 3.85 -3.63 13.14
C ALA A 513 4.47 -4.59 14.16
N ILE A 514 3.73 -5.63 14.53
CA ILE A 514 4.21 -6.70 15.40
C ILE A 514 4.71 -7.85 14.53
N HIS A 515 6.01 -7.88 14.29
CA HIS A 515 6.67 -8.90 13.47
C HIS A 515 6.84 -10.22 14.23
N LYS A 516 7.03 -11.30 13.45
CA LYS A 516 7.41 -12.59 14.02
C LYS A 516 8.88 -12.54 14.46
N THR A 517 9.11 -12.35 15.75
CA THR A 517 10.40 -12.56 16.40
C THR A 517 10.28 -13.68 17.43
N GLU A 518 11.40 -14.30 17.82
CA GLU A 518 11.39 -15.31 18.90
C GLU A 518 10.87 -14.73 20.21
N ARG A 519 11.20 -13.46 20.49
CA ARG A 519 10.71 -12.73 21.66
C ARG A 519 9.19 -12.56 21.62
N ASN A 520 8.64 -11.98 20.55
CA ASN A 520 7.19 -11.76 20.42
C ASN A 520 6.43 -13.07 20.47
N TYR A 521 6.92 -14.10 19.78
CA TYR A 521 6.30 -15.42 19.78
C TYR A 521 6.29 -16.03 21.19
N SER A 522 7.42 -15.99 21.90
CA SER A 522 7.53 -16.52 23.26
C SER A 522 6.62 -15.77 24.24
N SER A 523 6.56 -14.44 24.16
CA SER A 523 5.64 -13.64 24.99
C SER A 523 4.18 -14.01 24.77
N ILE A 524 3.77 -14.16 23.50
CA ILE A 524 2.39 -14.56 23.16
C ILE A 524 2.08 -15.99 23.62
N LYS A 525 3.04 -16.92 23.46
CA LYS A 525 2.90 -18.31 23.91
C LYS A 525 2.74 -18.36 25.44
N ASN A 526 3.52 -17.59 26.18
CA ASN A 526 3.49 -17.59 27.65
C ASN A 526 2.19 -16.99 28.20
N SER A 527 1.62 -15.97 27.56
CA SER A 527 0.37 -15.34 28.01
C SER A 527 -0.90 -16.15 27.69
N ARG A 528 -0.90 -16.93 26.61
CA ARG A 528 -2.05 -17.77 26.20
C ARG A 528 -1.95 -19.26 26.51
N GLY A 529 -0.77 -19.75 26.90
CA GLY A 529 -0.46 -21.17 27.04
C GLY A 529 0.03 -21.84 25.74
N GLU A 530 0.42 -23.11 25.81
CA GLU A 530 1.24 -23.78 24.79
C GLU A 530 0.54 -24.19 23.47
N ASN A 531 -0.72 -23.84 23.24
CA ASN A 531 -1.53 -24.44 22.17
C ASN A 531 -1.41 -23.77 20.78
N ILE A 532 -0.47 -22.85 20.57
CA ILE A 532 -0.26 -22.19 19.27
C ILE A 532 0.34 -23.18 18.28
N ARG A 533 -0.50 -23.71 17.38
CA ARG A 533 -0.06 -24.68 16.38
C ARG A 533 0.38 -24.04 15.07
N PHE A 534 -0.46 -23.20 14.47
CA PHE A 534 -0.20 -22.63 13.16
C PHE A 534 0.21 -21.17 13.28
N VAL A 535 1.35 -20.83 12.68
CA VAL A 535 1.90 -19.47 12.70
C VAL A 535 2.06 -18.96 11.28
N VAL A 536 1.48 -17.79 11.02
CA VAL A 536 1.58 -17.06 9.77
C VAL A 536 2.46 -15.83 9.98
N SER A 537 3.47 -15.68 9.14
CA SER A 537 4.33 -14.50 9.07
C SER A 537 4.65 -14.18 7.62
N GLY A 538 5.01 -12.95 7.32
CA GLY A 538 5.17 -12.54 5.93
C GLY A 538 6.03 -11.31 5.73
N LYS A 539 6.11 -10.87 4.48
CA LYS A 539 6.73 -9.63 4.04
C LYS A 539 5.80 -8.87 3.12
N ILE A 540 5.91 -7.55 3.09
CA ILE A 540 5.05 -6.68 2.30
C ILE A 540 5.84 -5.52 1.70
N SER A 541 5.54 -5.21 0.44
CA SER A 541 6.03 -4.02 -0.28
C SER A 541 4.91 -3.42 -1.11
N LEU A 542 4.98 -2.10 -1.32
CA LEU A 542 4.10 -1.34 -2.18
C LEU A 542 4.93 -0.39 -3.05
N GLN A 543 5.15 -0.80 -4.30
CA GLN A 543 5.94 -0.05 -5.27
C GLN A 543 5.09 0.28 -6.48
N ASP A 544 4.98 1.56 -6.84
CA ASP A 544 4.20 2.06 -7.97
C ASP A 544 2.73 1.58 -7.98
N GLY A 545 2.12 1.50 -6.79
CA GLY A 545 0.75 1.01 -6.61
C GLY A 545 0.58 -0.51 -6.76
N ASN A 546 1.67 -1.25 -6.97
CA ASN A 546 1.69 -2.70 -6.96
C ASN A 546 1.99 -3.20 -5.54
N LEU A 547 0.97 -3.79 -4.92
CA LEU A 547 1.08 -4.43 -3.63
C LEU A 547 1.62 -5.84 -3.82
N ARG A 548 2.75 -6.13 -3.18
CA ARG A 548 3.31 -7.48 -3.08
C ARG A 548 3.26 -7.92 -1.63
N ILE A 549 2.66 -9.08 -1.38
CA ILE A 549 2.69 -9.74 -0.07
C ILE A 549 3.19 -11.16 -0.22
N GLU A 550 4.13 -11.55 0.63
CA GLU A 550 4.67 -12.89 0.73
C GLU A 550 4.34 -13.46 2.10
N TRP A 551 3.65 -14.58 2.15
CA TRP A 551 3.27 -15.23 3.40
C TRP A 551 3.92 -16.60 3.52
N THR A 552 4.26 -16.97 4.75
CA THR A 552 4.72 -18.30 5.14
C THR A 552 3.80 -18.81 6.24
N LEU A 553 3.24 -20.00 6.04
CA LEU A 553 2.49 -20.73 7.06
C LEU A 553 3.34 -21.88 7.57
N ARG A 554 3.52 -21.94 8.89
CA ARG A 554 4.26 -23.00 9.59
C ARG A 554 3.36 -23.74 10.57
N ASP A 555 3.42 -25.06 10.58
CA ASP A 555 3.03 -25.88 11.73
C ASP A 555 4.20 -25.84 12.71
N HIS A 556 4.06 -25.01 13.75
CA HIS A 556 5.14 -24.74 14.69
C HIS A 556 5.41 -25.93 15.61
N LYS A 557 4.40 -26.77 15.86
CA LYS A 557 4.56 -27.99 16.67
C LYS A 557 5.40 -29.05 15.96
N GLU A 558 5.20 -29.18 14.65
CA GLU A 558 5.92 -30.16 13.80
C GLU A 558 7.17 -29.54 13.14
N GLU A 559 7.53 -28.31 13.50
CA GLU A 559 8.60 -27.51 12.90
C GLU A 559 8.58 -27.45 11.35
N LYS A 560 7.39 -27.62 10.76
CA LYS A 560 7.23 -27.81 9.31
C LYS A 560 6.61 -26.59 8.65
N ILE A 561 7.23 -26.11 7.58
CA ILE A 561 6.61 -25.13 6.69
C ILE A 561 5.54 -25.84 5.86
N LEU A 562 4.28 -25.44 6.04
CA LEU A 562 3.16 -25.98 5.27
C LEU A 562 3.08 -25.36 3.87
N GLY A 563 3.44 -24.09 3.75
CA GLY A 563 3.50 -23.43 2.46
C GLY A 563 4.07 -22.02 2.53
N LYS A 564 4.60 -21.59 1.39
CA LYS A 564 5.10 -20.24 1.15
C LYS A 564 4.52 -19.74 -0.16
N PHE A 565 3.90 -18.57 -0.15
CA PHE A 565 3.21 -18.06 -1.33
C PHE A 565 3.30 -16.55 -1.45
N LYS A 566 3.32 -16.07 -2.70
CA LYS A 566 3.31 -14.65 -3.04
C LYS A 566 1.95 -14.27 -3.62
N ILE A 567 1.56 -13.03 -3.38
CA ILE A 567 0.35 -12.42 -3.91
C ILE A 567 0.73 -11.04 -4.42
N TYR A 568 0.30 -10.76 -5.65
CA TYR A 568 0.44 -9.47 -6.30
C TYR A 568 -0.96 -8.94 -6.55
N ALA A 569 -1.20 -7.69 -6.18
CA ALA A 569 -2.47 -7.01 -6.38
C ALA A 569 -2.24 -5.53 -6.69
N LYS A 570 -3.14 -4.91 -7.44
CA LYS A 570 -3.02 -3.50 -7.83
C LYS A 570 -4.38 -2.81 -7.92
N GLY A 571 -4.36 -1.48 -7.88
CA GLY A 571 -5.56 -0.66 -7.98
C GLY A 571 -6.37 -0.60 -6.68
N ARG A 572 -7.60 -0.08 -6.79
CA ARG A 572 -8.43 0.35 -5.65
C ARG A 572 -8.84 -0.73 -4.65
N ASP A 573 -8.78 -2.00 -5.05
CA ASP A 573 -9.09 -3.14 -4.19
C ASP A 573 -7.84 -3.97 -3.82
N ALA A 574 -6.63 -3.49 -4.12
CA ALA A 574 -5.40 -4.29 -4.00
C ALA A 574 -5.23 -4.94 -2.61
N LEU A 575 -5.43 -4.17 -1.53
CA LEU A 575 -5.29 -4.70 -0.16
C LEU A 575 -6.39 -5.71 0.18
N ALA A 576 -7.63 -5.46 -0.27
CA ALA A 576 -8.76 -6.35 -0.07
C ALA A 576 -8.55 -7.70 -0.78
N GLU A 577 -8.22 -7.63 -2.06
CA GLU A 577 -7.92 -8.79 -2.89
C GLU A 577 -6.72 -9.58 -2.35
N ALA A 578 -5.64 -8.90 -1.97
CA ALA A 578 -4.44 -9.56 -1.46
C ALA A 578 -4.72 -10.32 -0.15
N THR A 579 -5.47 -9.71 0.77
CA THR A 579 -5.81 -10.33 2.06
C THR A 579 -6.85 -11.45 1.92
N LEU A 580 -7.82 -11.34 1.02
CA LEU A 580 -8.76 -12.43 0.70
C LEU A 580 -8.04 -13.64 0.11
N ARG A 581 -7.18 -13.42 -0.90
CA ARG A 581 -6.37 -14.50 -1.50
C ARG A 581 -5.43 -15.12 -0.46
N ALA A 582 -4.90 -14.32 0.47
CA ALA A 582 -4.08 -14.83 1.56
C ALA A 582 -4.88 -15.74 2.52
N ARG A 583 -6.07 -15.30 2.93
CA ARG A 583 -7.01 -16.11 3.73
C ARG A 583 -7.25 -17.46 3.06
N ASP A 584 -7.63 -17.48 1.78
CA ASP A 584 -7.98 -18.72 1.09
C ASP A 584 -6.78 -19.68 0.98
N LYS A 585 -5.60 -19.17 0.69
CA LYS A 585 -4.37 -19.97 0.67
C LYS A 585 -4.01 -20.52 2.06
N ILE A 586 -4.12 -19.70 3.12
CA ILE A 586 -3.88 -20.16 4.50
C ILE A 586 -4.85 -21.29 4.84
N LEU A 587 -6.14 -21.08 4.59
CA LEU A 587 -7.18 -22.06 4.88
C LEU A 587 -7.03 -23.33 4.06
N ALA A 588 -6.54 -23.26 2.81
CA ALA A 588 -6.25 -24.44 2.00
C ALA A 588 -5.12 -25.29 2.60
N LEU A 589 -4.04 -24.64 3.06
CA LEU A 589 -2.84 -25.30 3.58
C LEU A 589 -3.01 -25.94 4.97
N ILE A 590 -3.88 -25.39 5.83
CA ILE A 590 -4.13 -25.97 7.16
C ILE A 590 -4.83 -27.34 7.00
N PRO A 591 -4.31 -28.44 7.58
CA PRO A 591 -4.94 -29.74 7.49
C PRO A 591 -6.41 -29.71 7.96
N ALA A 592 -7.31 -30.29 7.17
CA ALA A 592 -8.72 -30.38 7.55
C ALA A 592 -8.87 -31.34 8.73
N SER A 593 -9.57 -30.90 9.77
CA SER A 593 -9.76 -31.70 10.97
C SER A 593 -11.08 -31.37 11.67
N GLY A 594 -11.65 -32.37 12.31
CA GLY A 594 -12.78 -32.27 13.22
C GLY A 594 -12.61 -33.26 14.37
N LYS A 595 -13.69 -33.47 15.11
CA LYS A 595 -13.80 -34.42 16.20
C LYS A 595 -15.11 -35.18 16.14
N VAL A 596 -15.08 -36.40 16.63
CA VAL A 596 -16.29 -37.18 16.90
C VAL A 596 -17.06 -36.46 18.00
N HIS A 597 -18.24 -35.95 17.66
CA HIS A 597 -19.16 -35.32 18.59
C HIS A 597 -20.05 -36.36 19.29
N ARG A 598 -20.50 -37.38 18.57
CA ARG A 598 -21.35 -38.45 19.12
C ARG A 598 -21.03 -39.79 18.46
N VAL A 599 -21.04 -40.85 19.26
CA VAL A 599 -20.96 -42.24 18.80
C VAL A 599 -22.37 -42.83 18.91
N LYS A 600 -22.89 -43.37 17.80
CA LYS A 600 -24.18 -44.07 17.73
C LYS A 600 -23.95 -45.56 17.47
N GLU A 601 -25.03 -46.32 17.47
CA GLU A 601 -24.99 -47.78 17.24
C GLU A 601 -24.40 -48.16 15.88
N ASP A 602 -24.68 -47.39 14.82
CA ASP A 602 -24.28 -47.72 13.44
C ASP A 602 -23.36 -46.66 12.79
N SER A 603 -23.15 -45.53 13.47
CA SER A 603 -22.63 -44.32 12.86
C SER A 603 -21.99 -43.36 13.85
N LEU A 604 -21.30 -42.36 13.31
CA LEU A 604 -20.59 -41.33 14.04
C LEU A 604 -21.07 -39.96 13.57
N ILE A 605 -21.23 -39.05 14.52
CA ILE A 605 -21.47 -37.64 14.23
C ILE A 605 -20.16 -36.89 14.41
N VAL A 606 -19.72 -36.17 13.37
CA VAL A 606 -18.50 -35.36 13.38
C VAL A 606 -18.87 -33.88 13.32
N ASN A 607 -18.22 -33.04 14.12
CA ASN A 607 -18.40 -31.58 14.15
C ASN A 607 -17.68 -30.86 13.00
N ALA A 608 -17.70 -31.46 11.82
CA ALA A 608 -17.22 -30.88 10.57
C ALA A 608 -18.26 -31.17 9.48
N GLY A 609 -18.38 -30.28 8.50
CA GLY A 609 -19.42 -30.37 7.48
C GLY A 609 -18.97 -29.90 6.10
N VAL A 610 -19.93 -29.46 5.31
CA VAL A 610 -19.73 -28.99 3.93
C VAL A 610 -18.75 -27.83 3.87
N ILE A 611 -18.78 -26.91 4.85
CA ILE A 611 -17.83 -25.78 4.88
C ILE A 611 -16.37 -26.24 5.00
N ASP A 612 -16.15 -27.40 5.64
CA ASP A 612 -14.83 -27.99 5.83
C ASP A 612 -14.43 -28.97 4.71
N GLY A 613 -15.26 -29.07 3.66
CA GLY A 613 -15.03 -29.91 2.48
C GLY A 613 -15.58 -31.34 2.60
N LEU A 614 -16.42 -31.64 3.59
CA LEU A 614 -17.10 -32.93 3.67
C LEU A 614 -18.33 -32.97 2.75
N LYS A 615 -18.48 -34.07 2.01
CA LYS A 615 -19.66 -34.37 1.20
C LYS A 615 -19.96 -35.86 1.26
N LYS A 616 -21.14 -36.27 0.84
CA LYS A 616 -21.49 -37.69 0.73
C LYS A 616 -20.43 -38.43 -0.09
N GLY A 617 -19.90 -39.52 0.46
CA GLY A 617 -18.80 -40.30 -0.12
C GLY A 617 -17.40 -39.91 0.34
N THR A 618 -17.21 -38.78 1.05
CA THR A 618 -15.90 -38.43 1.60
C THR A 618 -15.46 -39.47 2.63
N THR A 619 -14.22 -39.96 2.52
CA THR A 619 -13.62 -40.85 3.51
C THR A 619 -13.03 -40.04 4.66
N VAL A 620 -13.35 -40.44 5.89
CA VAL A 620 -12.90 -39.82 7.14
C VAL A 620 -12.11 -40.85 7.94
N TYR A 621 -10.94 -40.44 8.42
CA TYR A 621 -10.03 -41.24 9.23
C TYR A 621 -10.08 -40.80 10.68
N PHE A 622 -10.23 -41.77 11.60
CA PHE A 622 -10.40 -41.51 13.03
C PHE A 622 -9.15 -41.86 13.82
N PHE A 623 -8.76 -40.98 14.74
CA PHE A 623 -7.54 -41.14 15.53
C PHE A 623 -7.79 -40.89 17.02
N ASN A 624 -7.18 -41.73 17.86
CA ASN A 624 -6.93 -41.41 19.26
C ASN A 624 -5.47 -40.94 19.39
N SER A 625 -5.29 -39.66 19.68
CA SER A 625 -3.97 -39.02 19.72
C SER A 625 -3.20 -39.17 18.39
N ALA A 626 -2.33 -40.17 18.28
CA ALA A 626 -1.56 -40.49 17.07
C ALA A 626 -1.94 -41.85 16.44
N THR A 627 -2.75 -42.67 17.12
CA THR A 627 -3.11 -44.02 16.67
C THR A 627 -4.35 -43.98 15.78
N LEU A 628 -4.24 -44.56 14.57
CA LEU A 628 -5.38 -44.74 13.67
C LEU A 628 -6.33 -45.80 14.25
N LEU A 629 -7.59 -45.42 14.47
CA LEU A 629 -8.65 -46.31 14.96
C LEU A 629 -9.44 -46.94 13.80
N GLY A 630 -9.46 -46.29 12.65
CA GLY A 630 -10.09 -46.79 11.44
C GLY A 630 -10.62 -45.66 10.54
N GLU A 631 -11.45 -46.04 9.58
CA GLU A 631 -12.04 -45.12 8.61
C GLU A 631 -13.55 -45.34 8.42
N GLY A 632 -14.23 -44.30 7.95
CA GLY A 632 -15.63 -44.34 7.59
C GLY A 632 -15.95 -43.44 6.41
N THR A 633 -17.17 -43.54 5.91
CA THR A 633 -17.64 -42.78 4.76
C THR A 633 -18.78 -41.85 5.18
N VAL A 634 -18.71 -40.58 4.77
CA VAL A 634 -19.78 -39.61 5.00
C VAL A 634 -21.02 -40.05 4.22
N THR A 635 -22.15 -40.22 4.90
CA THR A 635 -23.44 -40.57 4.28
C THR A 635 -24.38 -39.37 4.18
N GLU A 636 -24.24 -38.41 5.08
CA GLU A 636 -25.01 -37.17 5.16
C GLU A 636 -24.11 -36.05 5.72
N ALA A 637 -24.24 -34.82 5.21
CA ALA A 637 -23.52 -33.67 5.73
C ALA A 637 -24.33 -32.37 5.56
N ASP A 638 -24.37 -31.58 6.62
CA ASP A 638 -24.82 -30.19 6.65
C ASP A 638 -23.62 -29.23 6.64
N LEU A 639 -23.88 -27.92 6.79
CA LEU A 639 -22.86 -26.88 6.80
C LEU A 639 -21.69 -27.17 7.74
N TYR A 640 -21.96 -27.62 8.98
CA TYR A 640 -20.94 -27.81 10.03
C TYR A 640 -20.89 -29.22 10.64
N THR A 641 -21.75 -30.14 10.20
CA THR A 641 -21.93 -31.46 10.82
C THR A 641 -22.01 -32.54 9.74
N ALA A 642 -21.42 -33.71 10.01
CA ALA A 642 -21.50 -34.86 9.10
C ALA A 642 -21.80 -36.16 9.86
N LYS A 643 -22.61 -37.02 9.24
CA LYS A 643 -22.84 -38.41 9.65
C LYS A 643 -21.88 -39.30 8.87
N VAL A 644 -21.10 -40.09 9.59
CA VAL A 644 -20.10 -41.00 9.03
C VAL A 644 -20.42 -42.43 9.43
N VAL A 645 -20.44 -43.35 8.46
CA VAL A 645 -20.60 -44.79 8.69
C VAL A 645 -19.23 -45.47 8.59
N PRO A 646 -18.72 -46.11 9.66
CA PRO A 646 -17.44 -46.81 9.63
C PRO A 646 -17.43 -47.98 8.63
N LYS A 647 -16.31 -48.26 7.96
CA LYS A 647 -16.21 -49.41 7.02
C LYS A 647 -16.07 -50.77 7.72
N ASN A 648 -15.50 -50.80 8.93
CA ASN A 648 -15.42 -51.99 9.78
C ASN A 648 -16.10 -51.69 11.12
N GLN A 649 -17.44 -51.66 11.11
CA GLN A 649 -18.27 -51.11 12.19
C GLN A 649 -17.88 -51.64 13.57
N ASP A 650 -17.80 -52.96 13.75
CA ASP A 650 -17.49 -53.54 15.06
C ASP A 650 -16.10 -53.14 15.58
N ALA A 651 -15.09 -53.13 14.73
CA ALA A 651 -13.72 -52.80 15.14
C ALA A 651 -13.55 -51.31 15.47
N VAL A 652 -14.20 -50.43 14.70
CA VAL A 652 -14.09 -48.98 14.88
C VAL A 652 -14.93 -48.51 16.05
N LEU A 653 -16.20 -48.95 16.14
CA LEU A 653 -17.13 -48.48 17.17
C LEU A 653 -16.74 -48.93 18.58
N ARG A 654 -16.06 -50.07 18.74
CA ARG A 654 -15.53 -50.53 20.04
C ARG A 654 -14.41 -49.64 20.60
N ASN A 655 -13.64 -48.99 19.73
CA ASN A 655 -12.42 -48.28 20.12
C ASN A 655 -12.53 -46.75 20.03
N ILE A 656 -13.58 -46.25 19.38
CA ILE A 656 -13.79 -44.82 19.17
C ILE A 656 -14.60 -44.18 20.30
N ALA A 657 -14.23 -42.96 20.67
CA ALA A 657 -14.90 -42.19 21.71
C ALA A 657 -15.19 -40.75 21.25
N VAL A 658 -16.14 -40.12 21.94
CA VAL A 658 -16.39 -38.67 21.80
C VAL A 658 -15.09 -37.89 22.05
N GLY A 659 -14.81 -36.91 21.20
CA GLY A 659 -13.60 -36.09 21.23
C GLY A 659 -12.42 -36.67 20.43
N ASN A 660 -12.48 -37.92 19.96
CA ASN A 660 -11.46 -38.47 19.06
C ASN A 660 -11.38 -37.65 17.76
N LYS A 661 -10.19 -37.54 17.19
CA LYS A 661 -9.94 -36.68 16.03
C LYS A 661 -10.43 -37.34 14.75
N ALA A 662 -10.97 -36.53 13.86
CA ALA A 662 -11.39 -36.92 12.52
C ALA A 662 -10.59 -36.11 11.50
N TYR A 663 -9.99 -36.79 10.52
CA TYR A 663 -9.22 -36.18 9.44
C TYR A 663 -9.74 -36.66 8.08
N TRP A 664 -9.62 -35.82 7.06
CA TRP A 664 -9.95 -36.19 5.69
C TRP A 664 -9.03 -35.44 4.73
N LYS A 665 -8.89 -35.99 3.52
CA LYS A 665 -8.29 -35.23 2.43
C LYS A 665 -9.31 -34.19 1.99
N LYS A 666 -8.90 -32.92 1.96
CA LYS A 666 -9.67 -31.92 1.22
C LYS A 666 -9.70 -32.39 -0.22
N THR A 667 -10.87 -32.72 -0.75
CA THR A 667 -11.03 -32.77 -2.20
C THR A 667 -10.60 -31.40 -2.71
N GLU A 668 -9.74 -31.33 -3.72
CA GLU A 668 -9.53 -30.08 -4.45
C GLU A 668 -10.91 -29.51 -4.74
N SER A 669 -11.24 -28.36 -4.15
CA SER A 669 -12.42 -27.64 -4.60
C SER A 669 -12.22 -27.45 -6.10
N PRO A 670 -13.27 -27.62 -6.93
CA PRO A 670 -13.20 -27.06 -8.27
C PRO A 670 -12.77 -25.61 -8.07
N ALA A 671 -11.75 -25.17 -8.80
CA ALA A 671 -11.46 -23.75 -8.90
C ALA A 671 -12.81 -23.07 -9.14
N ALA A 672 -13.19 -22.16 -8.23
CA ALA A 672 -14.35 -21.32 -8.48
C ALA A 672 -13.97 -20.50 -9.72
N ASN A 673 -14.50 -20.91 -10.87
CA ASN A 673 -14.38 -20.22 -12.15
C ASN A 673 -14.91 -18.79 -12.02
#